data_AF-A0A0C5XG31-F1
#
_entry.id   AF-A0A0C5XG31-F1
#
_cell.length_a   1.000
_cell.length_b   1.000
_cell.length_c   1.000
_cell.angle_alpha   90.00
_cell.angle_beta   90.00
_cell.angle_gamma   90.00
#
_symmetry.space_group_name_H-M   'P 1'
#
loop_
_entity.id
_entity.type
_entity.pdbx_description
1 polymer ?
#
loop_
_entity_poly.entity_id
_entity_poly.type
_entity_poly.pdbx_seq_one_letter_code
_entity_poly.pdbx_strand_id
1 'polypeptide(L)'
;MTMQPQLWGGLECTVNRVHDSYRDQIRATGHQDRADDLDRLATLGIRAIRYPVLWERVSPRDPDERDWQWTDERLKRLRDLDIRVIAGLVHHGSGPAHTGLLDEGFAAGLARHAGAAAERYPWIADWTPVNEPLTTARFSALYGHWYPHHRSEPSFWLALLNQTDAIRLSMRAIRRVSPGARLIQTDDLGRTYATASLREQAGFDNLRRWASWDLLCGMMTREHPLWERLSGFGFADRLRAIADDPCPPDVIGINHYLTSDRFLDHRLHRYPGHSHGGSDTQLYADVEAIRVLEPPPQGLEGALREAWARYGRPLAVTEVHNGCTREEQLRWIAQAWDVAGRLCAEGIKVEAVTLWSLLGSSGWNSLLTQPGHYEPGLWDVSSGTPRATALLPLARALARGGERPMLAEGAGWWQRPVRIAHPGVARPASMKAHLAGRLHPSPARLSPARPLLICGATGTLGRAMARACALRNIPFVLTSRGELDLSAPGTIAAALDRIAPWGVVNAAGWVRVDEAETARDACLTANARGAVALAKACGDRGIASLSFSSDLVFDGEKGAPYVEDDAAAPRNCYGLSKAEMEEGIAALGVPNRHLIIRTAAFFSPHDDHNFAVAVVRALSRGETILAAEDLIVTPTYVPHLVATSLDLLIDGEVGPWHLTNGEALSWADFARRIAMRCGGDPSRIRGVPHRTLGWVAERPANTALASRRGAPLHSLATAIDHFAAHLPGEMVREAA
;
A
#
# COMPACT_ATOMS: atom_id res chain seq x y z
N MET A 1 5.64 -13.19 -34.66
CA MET A 1 5.36 -13.49 -33.24
C MET A 1 4.75 -12.24 -32.63
N THR A 2 3.58 -12.35 -31.98
CA THR A 2 2.97 -11.25 -31.23
C THR A 2 3.92 -10.83 -30.10
N MET A 3 4.22 -9.54 -30.00
CA MET A 3 5.06 -8.98 -28.95
C MET A 3 4.39 -9.20 -27.59
N GLN A 4 5.12 -9.68 -26.59
CA GLN A 4 4.66 -9.74 -25.19
C GLN A 4 5.39 -8.66 -24.40
N PRO A 5 4.73 -7.98 -23.45
CA PRO A 5 5.40 -7.02 -22.59
C PRO A 5 6.47 -7.72 -21.75
N GLN A 6 7.57 -7.02 -21.49
CA GLN A 6 8.58 -7.44 -20.53
C GLN A 6 8.14 -7.09 -19.10
N LEU A 7 8.60 -7.88 -18.14
CA LEU A 7 8.49 -7.51 -16.73
C LEU A 7 9.73 -6.71 -16.31
N TRP A 8 9.51 -5.46 -15.88
CA TRP A 8 10.54 -4.61 -15.29
C TRP A 8 10.37 -4.55 -13.78
N GLY A 9 11.44 -4.24 -13.06
CA GLY A 9 11.40 -3.90 -11.63
C GLY A 9 11.61 -2.40 -11.42
N GLY A 10 11.10 -1.84 -10.33
CA GLY A 10 11.40 -0.47 -9.93
C GLY A 10 11.48 -0.30 -8.41
N LEU A 11 12.47 0.47 -7.97
CA LEU A 11 12.59 0.89 -6.57
C LEU A 11 11.97 2.25 -6.38
N GLU A 12 11.16 2.38 -5.33
CA GLU A 12 10.80 3.70 -4.84
C GLU A 12 12.06 4.40 -4.32
N CYS A 13 12.45 5.48 -5.00
CA CYS A 13 13.73 6.14 -4.81
C CYS A 13 13.58 7.66 -4.67
N THR A 14 12.37 8.15 -4.43
CA THR A 14 12.11 9.58 -4.27
C THR A 14 13.01 10.22 -3.20
N VAL A 15 13.60 11.36 -3.56
CA VAL A 15 14.29 12.27 -2.65
C VAL A 15 13.50 13.58 -2.64
N ASN A 16 12.47 13.65 -1.79
CA ASN A 16 11.58 14.81 -1.73
C ASN A 16 12.13 15.86 -0.75
N ARG A 17 12.09 17.14 -1.16
CA ARG A 17 12.44 18.29 -0.32
C ARG A 17 11.18 19.04 0.11
N VAL A 18 10.99 19.18 1.42
CA VAL A 18 9.91 19.96 2.03
C VAL A 18 10.56 20.93 3.01
N HIS A 19 10.50 22.22 2.71
CA HIS A 19 11.31 23.26 3.35
C HIS A 19 12.79 22.87 3.32
N ASP A 20 13.42 22.72 4.50
CA ASP A 20 14.82 22.32 4.65
C ASP A 20 15.01 20.83 4.94
N SER A 21 13.91 20.06 4.95
CA SER A 21 13.94 18.62 5.24
C SER A 21 13.89 17.79 3.96
N TYR A 22 14.76 16.78 3.88
CA TYR A 22 14.75 15.78 2.81
C TYR A 22 14.19 14.46 3.31
N ARG A 23 13.36 13.82 2.50
CA ARG A 23 12.93 12.43 2.69
C ARG A 23 13.47 11.57 1.56
N ASP A 24 14.32 10.62 1.92
CA ASP A 24 15.02 9.71 1.02
C ASP A 24 14.45 8.30 1.19
N GLN A 25 13.77 7.80 0.14
CA GLN A 25 13.13 6.49 0.16
C GLN A 25 14.13 5.32 0.15
N ILE A 26 15.34 5.51 -0.39
CA ILE A 26 16.40 4.49 -0.34
C ILE A 26 16.88 4.28 1.09
N ARG A 27 16.94 5.35 1.89
CA ARG A 27 17.21 5.26 3.34
C ARG A 27 16.01 4.71 4.10
N ALA A 28 14.80 5.19 3.80
CA ALA A 28 13.58 4.78 4.51
C ALA A 28 13.29 3.27 4.37
N THR A 29 13.60 2.69 3.21
CA THR A 29 13.48 1.23 2.98
C THR A 29 14.66 0.43 3.53
N GLY A 30 15.76 1.09 3.93
CA GLY A 30 17.02 0.46 4.34
C GLY A 30 17.86 -0.09 3.19
N HIS A 31 17.48 0.15 1.93
CA HIS A 31 18.25 -0.28 0.75
C HIS A 31 19.63 0.39 0.66
N GLN A 32 19.80 1.53 1.34
CA GLN A 32 21.10 2.17 1.57
C GLN A 32 22.18 1.15 1.96
N ASP A 33 21.87 0.34 2.99
CA ASP A 33 22.85 -0.48 3.69
C ASP A 33 22.77 -1.98 3.31
N ARG A 34 21.80 -2.36 2.46
CA ARG A 34 21.55 -3.75 2.05
C ARG A 34 21.86 -3.97 0.56
N ALA A 35 23.12 -4.23 0.24
CA ALA A 35 23.56 -4.53 -1.12
C ALA A 35 22.98 -5.85 -1.67
N ASP A 36 22.74 -6.83 -0.78
CA ASP A 36 22.18 -8.15 -1.09
C ASP A 36 20.73 -8.10 -1.56
N ASP A 37 20.04 -6.95 -1.38
CA ASP A 37 18.74 -6.72 -2.00
C ASP A 37 18.82 -6.99 -3.52
N LEU A 38 19.89 -6.56 -4.21
CA LEU A 38 20.05 -6.74 -5.67
C LEU A 38 20.07 -8.21 -6.09
N ASP A 39 20.72 -9.06 -5.30
CA ASP A 39 20.74 -10.51 -5.50
C ASP A 39 19.34 -11.11 -5.37
N ARG A 40 18.54 -10.64 -4.41
CA ARG A 40 17.13 -11.06 -4.24
C ARG A 40 16.30 -10.66 -5.46
N LEU A 41 16.49 -9.43 -5.95
CA LEU A 41 15.78 -8.91 -7.12
C LEU A 41 16.09 -9.72 -8.39
N ALA A 42 17.35 -10.17 -8.57
CA ALA A 42 17.74 -11.00 -9.70
C ALA A 42 16.96 -12.32 -9.78
N THR A 43 16.50 -12.85 -8.63
CA THR A 43 15.72 -14.11 -8.60
C THR A 43 14.32 -14.01 -9.21
N LEU A 44 13.84 -12.79 -9.52
CA LEU A 44 12.51 -12.55 -10.08
C LEU A 44 12.37 -13.00 -11.54
N GLY A 45 13.48 -13.00 -12.29
CA GLY A 45 13.44 -13.12 -13.75
C GLY A 45 13.07 -11.82 -14.46
N ILE A 46 13.19 -10.66 -13.80
CA ILE A 46 13.11 -9.36 -14.47
C ILE A 46 14.31 -9.19 -15.40
N ARG A 47 14.09 -8.51 -16.54
CA ARG A 47 15.16 -8.24 -17.52
C ARG A 47 15.72 -6.83 -17.44
N ALA A 48 14.99 -5.94 -16.79
CA ALA A 48 15.43 -4.58 -16.54
C ALA A 48 14.90 -4.04 -15.23
N ILE A 49 15.61 -3.06 -14.69
CA ILE A 49 15.26 -2.37 -13.45
C ILE A 49 15.39 -0.86 -13.64
N ARG A 50 14.36 -0.12 -13.21
CA ARG A 50 14.45 1.33 -12.99
C ARG A 50 15.24 1.55 -11.71
N TYR A 51 16.43 2.12 -11.83
CA TYR A 51 17.38 2.23 -10.73
C TYR A 51 17.93 3.66 -10.55
N PRO A 52 18.06 4.14 -9.31
CA PRO A 52 18.50 5.50 -9.03
C PRO A 52 19.99 5.74 -9.34
N VAL A 53 20.26 6.86 -10.01
CA VAL A 53 21.57 7.52 -10.16
C VAL A 53 21.38 8.99 -9.75
N LEU A 54 20.85 9.19 -8.54
CA LEU A 54 20.20 10.44 -8.14
C LEU A 54 21.18 11.59 -7.90
N TRP A 55 20.88 12.73 -8.51
CA TRP A 55 21.68 13.94 -8.38
C TRP A 55 21.77 14.42 -6.92
N GLU A 56 20.66 14.36 -6.19
CA GLU A 56 20.53 14.75 -4.78
C GLU A 56 21.41 13.94 -3.84
N ARG A 57 21.79 12.73 -4.23
CA ARG A 57 22.62 11.83 -3.41
C ARG A 57 24.09 11.87 -3.81
N VAL A 58 24.39 12.10 -5.08
CA VAL A 58 25.77 12.15 -5.57
C VAL A 58 26.44 13.47 -5.23
N SER A 59 25.73 14.60 -5.34
CA SER A 59 26.29 15.93 -5.07
C SER A 59 25.30 16.77 -4.25
N PRO A 60 25.02 16.41 -2.98
CA PRO A 60 23.94 16.99 -2.19
C PRO A 60 24.14 18.48 -1.84
N ARG A 61 25.39 18.92 -1.69
CA ARG A 61 25.75 20.26 -1.18
C ARG A 61 26.50 21.08 -2.21
N ASP A 62 27.54 20.50 -2.80
CA ASP A 62 28.40 21.16 -3.78
C ASP A 62 28.40 20.36 -5.10
N PRO A 63 28.17 20.98 -6.27
CA PRO A 63 28.17 20.30 -7.57
C PRO A 63 29.54 19.69 -7.98
N ASP A 64 30.64 20.15 -7.39
CA ASP A 64 32.01 19.69 -7.67
C ASP A 64 32.44 18.56 -6.70
N GLU A 65 31.79 18.44 -5.54
CA GLU A 65 31.98 17.31 -4.61
C GLU A 65 31.01 16.17 -4.94
N ARG A 66 31.50 15.15 -5.65
CA ARG A 66 30.69 13.99 -6.09
C ARG A 66 31.08 12.71 -5.35
N ASP A 67 30.12 12.13 -4.64
CA ASP A 67 30.23 10.80 -4.05
C ASP A 67 29.48 9.76 -4.90
N TRP A 68 30.25 8.93 -5.61
CA TRP A 68 29.72 7.84 -6.43
C TRP A 68 29.77 6.49 -5.73
N GLN A 69 30.34 6.37 -4.52
CA GLN A 69 30.70 5.10 -3.90
C GLN A 69 29.51 4.13 -3.84
N TRP A 70 28.36 4.60 -3.35
CA TRP A 70 27.14 3.80 -3.27
C TRP A 70 26.63 3.38 -4.66
N THR A 71 26.60 4.32 -5.60
CA THR A 71 26.10 4.09 -6.96
C THR A 71 27.00 3.11 -7.72
N ASP A 72 28.32 3.24 -7.59
CA ASP A 72 29.32 2.35 -8.19
C ASP A 72 29.11 0.91 -7.76
N GLU A 73 28.98 0.70 -6.45
CA GLU A 73 28.81 -0.63 -5.88
C GLU A 73 27.53 -1.29 -6.42
N ARG A 74 26.41 -0.55 -6.42
CA ARG A 74 25.10 -1.06 -6.83
C ARG A 74 25.02 -1.30 -8.34
N LEU A 75 25.48 -0.36 -9.16
CA LEU A 75 25.46 -0.50 -10.63
C LEU A 75 26.42 -1.58 -11.11
N LYS A 76 27.60 -1.72 -10.48
CA LYS A 76 28.50 -2.84 -10.74
C LYS A 76 27.79 -4.17 -10.46
N ARG A 77 27.12 -4.30 -9.30
CA ARG A 77 26.42 -5.54 -8.94
C ARG A 77 25.28 -5.86 -9.92
N LEU A 78 24.48 -4.88 -10.33
CA LEU A 78 23.43 -5.07 -11.34
C LEU A 78 23.98 -5.54 -12.68
N ARG A 79 25.13 -4.99 -13.11
CA ARG A 79 25.83 -5.43 -14.31
C ARG A 79 26.35 -6.86 -14.19
N ASP A 80 26.93 -7.22 -13.04
CA ASP A 80 27.40 -8.59 -12.76
C ASP A 80 26.24 -9.61 -12.74
N LEU A 81 25.02 -9.15 -12.43
CA LEU A 81 23.79 -9.94 -12.43
C LEU A 81 23.07 -9.97 -13.80
N ASP A 82 23.63 -9.36 -14.84
CA ASP A 82 23.04 -9.22 -16.19
C ASP A 82 21.64 -8.58 -16.19
N ILE A 83 21.43 -7.60 -15.30
CA ILE A 83 20.18 -6.82 -15.24
C ILE A 83 20.37 -5.49 -15.96
N ARG A 84 19.58 -5.24 -17.02
CA ARG A 84 19.60 -3.96 -17.74
C ARG A 84 19.11 -2.83 -16.83
N VAL A 85 19.88 -1.75 -16.74
CA VAL A 85 19.54 -0.58 -15.94
C VAL A 85 18.82 0.47 -16.78
N ILE A 86 17.72 1.00 -16.24
CA ILE A 86 17.07 2.23 -16.68
C ILE A 86 17.38 3.29 -15.64
N ALA A 87 18.35 4.17 -15.93
CA ALA A 87 18.92 5.08 -14.93
C ALA A 87 18.04 6.31 -14.71
N GLY A 88 17.57 6.51 -13.47
CA GLY A 88 16.81 7.69 -13.03
C GLY A 88 17.71 8.74 -12.37
N LEU A 89 17.68 10.00 -12.84
CA LEU A 89 18.59 11.04 -12.32
C LEU A 89 17.95 11.95 -11.25
N VAL A 90 16.65 12.18 -11.34
CA VAL A 90 15.84 12.89 -10.33
C VAL A 90 14.47 12.20 -10.25
N HIS A 91 14.01 11.90 -9.04
CA HIS A 91 12.72 11.23 -8.80
C HIS A 91 11.88 12.04 -7.80
N HIS A 92 10.93 12.86 -8.31
CA HIS A 92 10.12 13.81 -7.55
C HIS A 92 10.89 14.83 -6.67
N GLY A 93 12.20 14.93 -6.85
CA GLY A 93 13.05 15.89 -6.15
C GLY A 93 13.11 17.24 -6.86
N SER A 94 13.48 18.27 -6.10
CA SER A 94 13.78 19.60 -6.64
C SER A 94 15.25 19.78 -7.00
N GLY A 95 16.03 18.69 -7.08
CA GLY A 95 17.48 18.72 -7.14
C GLY A 95 18.15 18.92 -5.76
N PRO A 96 19.50 18.95 -5.72
CA PRO A 96 20.29 19.16 -4.50
C PRO A 96 20.02 20.50 -3.81
N ALA A 97 20.59 20.69 -2.61
CA ALA A 97 20.31 21.85 -1.77
C ALA A 97 20.67 23.22 -2.39
N HIS A 98 21.62 23.24 -3.34
CA HIS A 98 22.09 24.44 -4.03
C HIS A 98 21.25 24.83 -5.27
N THR A 99 20.13 24.16 -5.53
CA THR A 99 19.22 24.52 -6.63
C THR A 99 17.76 24.17 -6.30
N GLY A 100 16.85 24.54 -7.20
CA GLY A 100 15.42 24.28 -7.15
C GLY A 100 14.80 24.32 -8.54
N LEU A 101 13.58 23.81 -8.68
CA LEU A 101 12.88 23.69 -9.96
C LEU A 101 12.64 25.03 -10.69
N LEU A 102 12.69 26.15 -9.97
CA LEU A 102 12.49 27.48 -10.55
C LEU A 102 13.81 28.19 -10.91
N ASP A 103 14.96 27.64 -10.50
CA ASP A 103 16.25 28.26 -10.73
C ASP A 103 16.71 28.03 -12.18
N GLU A 104 17.32 29.05 -12.78
CA GLU A 104 17.91 28.95 -14.12
C GLU A 104 19.01 27.88 -14.20
N GLY A 105 19.70 27.64 -13.09
CA GLY A 105 20.78 26.65 -12.97
C GLY A 105 20.33 25.19 -12.98
N PHE A 106 19.05 24.90 -12.73
CA PHE A 106 18.55 23.52 -12.57
C PHE A 106 18.83 22.65 -13.80
N ALA A 107 18.47 23.14 -14.98
CA ALA A 107 18.58 22.37 -16.23
C ALA A 107 20.03 22.08 -16.60
N ALA A 108 20.90 23.09 -16.51
CA ALA A 108 22.32 22.94 -16.78
C ALA A 108 23.02 22.06 -15.73
N GLY A 109 22.62 22.19 -14.45
CA GLY A 109 23.13 21.37 -13.34
C GLY A 109 22.83 19.89 -13.54
N LEU A 110 21.56 19.54 -13.83
CA LEU A 110 21.18 18.17 -14.09
C LEU A 110 21.89 17.61 -15.34
N ALA A 111 22.06 18.41 -16.39
CA ALA A 111 22.78 17.99 -17.58
C ALA A 111 24.27 17.70 -17.31
N ARG A 112 24.93 18.46 -16.44
CA ARG A 112 26.31 18.16 -15.98
C ARG A 112 26.36 16.83 -15.23
N HIS A 113 25.42 16.60 -14.32
CA HIS A 113 25.30 15.32 -13.60
C HIS A 113 25.05 14.16 -14.56
N ALA A 114 24.14 14.32 -15.51
CA ALA A 114 23.83 13.34 -16.55
C ALA A 114 25.04 12.98 -17.41
N GLY A 115 25.81 13.98 -17.85
CA GLY A 115 27.06 13.76 -18.59
C GLY A 115 28.08 12.96 -17.77
N ALA A 116 28.30 13.34 -16.51
CA ALA A 116 29.21 12.63 -15.62
C ALA A 116 28.76 11.18 -15.35
N ALA A 117 27.45 10.96 -15.18
CA ALA A 117 26.88 9.62 -15.04
C ALA A 117 27.08 8.78 -16.32
N ALA A 118 26.88 9.36 -17.50
CA ALA A 118 27.08 8.67 -18.77
C ALA A 118 28.55 8.32 -19.03
N GLU A 119 29.48 9.23 -18.76
CA GLU A 119 30.93 8.98 -18.85
C GLU A 119 31.36 7.86 -17.90
N ARG A 120 30.79 7.83 -16.69
CA ARG A 120 31.08 6.83 -15.68
C ARG A 120 30.46 5.46 -15.98
N TYR A 121 29.27 5.45 -16.56
CA TYR A 121 28.50 4.23 -16.87
C TYR A 121 28.11 4.16 -18.36
N PRO A 122 29.08 4.12 -19.29
CA PRO A 122 28.81 4.22 -20.74
C PRO A 122 28.04 3.02 -21.31
N TRP A 123 27.88 1.96 -20.53
CA TRP A 123 27.14 0.75 -20.88
C TRP A 123 25.62 0.87 -20.63
N ILE A 124 25.15 1.92 -19.93
CA ILE A 124 23.73 2.14 -19.71
C ILE A 124 23.09 2.73 -20.97
N ALA A 125 22.13 2.01 -21.53
CA ALA A 125 21.43 2.40 -22.75
C ALA A 125 20.14 3.19 -22.49
N ASP A 126 19.53 3.07 -21.30
CA ASP A 126 18.18 3.59 -21.03
C ASP A 126 18.20 4.58 -19.87
N TRP A 127 17.57 5.73 -20.08
CA TRP A 127 17.63 6.85 -19.14
C TRP A 127 16.27 7.49 -18.93
N THR A 128 16.02 7.90 -17.68
CA THR A 128 14.90 8.73 -17.25
C THR A 128 15.46 9.92 -16.47
N PRO A 129 15.86 11.02 -17.14
CA PRO A 129 16.48 12.15 -16.45
C PRO A 129 15.61 12.75 -15.34
N VAL A 130 14.30 12.89 -15.58
CA VAL A 130 13.34 13.39 -14.59
C VAL A 130 12.11 12.49 -14.56
N ASN A 131 11.75 11.98 -13.40
CA ASN A 131 10.49 11.25 -13.18
C ASN A 131 9.32 12.22 -13.02
N GLU A 132 8.22 11.97 -13.75
CA GLU A 132 6.96 12.72 -13.67
C GLU A 132 7.12 14.25 -13.55
N PRO A 133 7.69 14.91 -14.57
CA PRO A 133 7.95 16.34 -14.50
C PRO A 133 6.68 17.18 -14.33
N LEU A 134 5.54 16.73 -14.89
CA LEU A 134 4.26 17.42 -14.74
C LEU A 134 3.72 17.29 -13.30
N THR A 135 3.70 16.09 -12.74
CA THR A 135 3.28 15.87 -11.34
C THR A 135 4.17 16.64 -10.37
N THR A 136 5.48 16.57 -10.55
CA THR A 136 6.45 17.28 -9.71
C THR A 136 6.23 18.80 -9.78
N ALA A 137 6.06 19.37 -10.98
CA ALA A 137 5.73 20.79 -11.12
C ALA A 137 4.40 21.17 -10.43
N ARG A 138 3.36 20.32 -10.52
CA ARG A 138 2.08 20.55 -9.84
C ARG A 138 2.27 20.62 -8.33
N PHE A 139 2.91 19.62 -7.72
CA PHE A 139 3.11 19.58 -6.28
C PHE A 139 4.05 20.66 -5.76
N SER A 140 5.06 21.05 -6.52
CA SER A 140 6.05 22.05 -6.09
C SER A 140 5.61 23.50 -6.30
N ALA A 141 4.91 23.81 -7.38
CA ALA A 141 4.71 25.19 -7.82
C ALA A 141 3.26 25.59 -8.13
N LEU A 142 2.34 24.62 -8.27
CA LEU A 142 0.91 24.89 -8.39
C LEU A 142 0.20 24.76 -7.03
N TYR A 143 0.42 23.64 -6.33
CA TYR A 143 -0.20 23.34 -5.04
C TYR A 143 0.69 23.74 -3.86
N GLY A 144 2.01 23.79 -4.08
CA GLY A 144 3.00 24.22 -3.08
C GLY A 144 3.18 23.25 -1.91
N HIS A 145 2.96 21.96 -2.13
CA HIS A 145 3.22 20.91 -1.14
C HIS A 145 4.71 20.60 -1.01
N TRP A 146 5.46 20.65 -2.11
CA TRP A 146 6.90 20.38 -2.16
C TRP A 146 7.68 21.65 -2.44
N TYR A 147 8.98 21.63 -2.17
CA TYR A 147 9.87 22.75 -2.47
C TYR A 147 9.79 23.12 -3.98
N PRO A 148 9.76 24.42 -4.34
CA PRO A 148 9.93 25.61 -3.49
C PRO A 148 8.64 26.17 -2.87
N HIS A 149 7.55 25.41 -2.85
CA HIS A 149 6.26 25.79 -2.24
C HIS A 149 5.54 26.97 -2.91
N HIS A 150 5.82 27.20 -4.19
CA HIS A 150 5.07 28.19 -4.96
C HIS A 150 3.64 27.71 -5.22
N ARG A 151 2.73 28.68 -5.42
CA ARG A 151 1.30 28.43 -5.65
C ARG A 151 0.78 29.32 -6.78
N SER A 152 1.43 29.28 -7.93
CA SER A 152 1.00 30.07 -9.09
C SER A 152 1.22 29.34 -10.41
N GLU A 153 0.30 29.56 -11.35
CA GLU A 153 0.39 28.95 -12.68
C GLU A 153 1.68 29.34 -13.44
N PRO A 154 2.16 30.60 -13.43
CA PRO A 154 3.44 30.94 -14.06
C PRO A 154 4.61 30.17 -13.46
N SER A 155 4.65 29.98 -12.13
CA SER A 155 5.70 29.19 -11.47
C SER A 155 5.61 27.71 -11.86
N PHE A 156 4.39 27.17 -11.97
CA PHE A 156 4.16 25.81 -12.46
C PHE A 156 4.72 25.60 -13.88
N TRP A 157 4.39 26.49 -14.82
CA TRP A 157 4.91 26.39 -16.18
C TRP A 157 6.43 26.59 -16.24
N LEU A 158 6.99 27.52 -15.45
CA LEU A 158 8.43 27.69 -15.33
C LEU A 158 9.13 26.41 -14.84
N ALA A 159 8.60 25.78 -13.78
CA ALA A 159 9.12 24.52 -13.26
C ALA A 159 9.04 23.39 -14.29
N LEU A 160 7.94 23.28 -15.04
CA LEU A 160 7.81 22.26 -16.10
C LEU A 160 8.78 22.52 -17.27
N LEU A 161 8.94 23.78 -17.69
CA LEU A 161 9.88 24.15 -18.75
C LEU A 161 11.34 23.93 -18.33
N ASN A 162 11.70 24.24 -17.09
CA ASN A 162 13.02 23.96 -16.54
C ASN A 162 13.31 22.46 -16.53
N GLN A 163 12.36 21.62 -16.10
CA GLN A 163 12.51 20.16 -16.16
C GLN A 163 12.57 19.64 -17.61
N THR A 164 11.79 20.22 -18.53
CA THR A 164 11.84 19.87 -19.96
C THR A 164 13.22 20.15 -20.54
N ASP A 165 13.78 21.33 -20.30
CA ASP A 165 15.12 21.67 -20.76
C ASP A 165 16.18 20.82 -20.06
N ALA A 166 15.99 20.49 -18.78
CA ALA A 166 16.86 19.57 -18.05
C ALA A 166 16.91 18.19 -18.73
N ILE A 167 15.77 17.64 -19.14
CA ILE A 167 15.68 16.37 -19.88
C ILE A 167 16.41 16.49 -21.23
N ARG A 168 16.12 17.54 -22.01
CA ARG A 168 16.74 17.76 -23.33
C ARG A 168 18.25 17.88 -23.23
N LEU A 169 18.75 18.71 -22.32
CA LEU A 169 20.18 18.93 -22.11
C LEU A 169 20.87 17.68 -21.55
N SER A 170 20.23 16.97 -20.61
CA SER A 170 20.75 15.69 -20.09
C SER A 170 20.89 14.66 -21.20
N MET A 171 19.86 14.49 -22.03
CA MET A 171 19.93 13.52 -23.14
C MET A 171 20.97 13.91 -24.19
N ARG A 172 21.23 15.20 -24.43
CA ARG A 172 22.37 15.60 -25.27
C ARG A 172 23.71 15.25 -24.63
N ALA A 173 23.88 15.52 -23.34
CA ALA A 173 25.11 15.17 -22.63
C ALA A 173 25.35 13.65 -22.65
N ILE A 174 24.31 12.86 -22.36
CA ILE A 174 24.35 11.39 -22.42
C ILE A 174 24.67 10.91 -23.84
N ARG A 175 23.99 11.44 -24.87
CA ARG A 175 24.18 10.99 -26.27
C ARG A 175 25.52 11.40 -26.89
N ARG A 176 26.26 12.36 -26.31
CA ARG A 176 27.66 12.62 -26.67
C ARG A 176 28.56 11.44 -26.30
N VAL A 177 28.26 10.75 -25.20
CA VAL A 177 29.00 9.57 -24.73
C VAL A 177 28.46 8.30 -25.36
N SER A 178 27.14 8.15 -25.38
CA SER A 178 26.42 6.97 -25.91
C SER A 178 25.37 7.40 -26.93
N PRO A 179 25.72 7.53 -28.22
CA PRO A 179 24.81 8.02 -29.26
C PRO A 179 23.50 7.25 -29.39
N GLY A 180 23.49 5.97 -29.00
CA GLY A 180 22.31 5.09 -29.00
C GLY A 180 21.44 5.16 -27.74
N ALA A 181 21.75 6.04 -26.78
CA ALA A 181 20.99 6.13 -25.53
C ALA A 181 19.54 6.53 -25.76
N ARG A 182 18.62 5.73 -25.19
CA ARG A 182 17.18 5.90 -25.27
C ARG A 182 16.64 6.71 -24.09
N LEU A 183 15.72 7.62 -24.39
CA LEU A 183 14.92 8.34 -23.41
C LEU A 183 13.65 7.54 -23.11
N ILE A 184 13.53 7.06 -21.87
CA ILE A 184 12.29 6.50 -21.31
C ILE A 184 11.69 7.59 -20.42
N GLN A 185 10.76 8.38 -20.96
CA GLN A 185 10.20 9.51 -20.22
C GLN A 185 8.90 9.11 -19.53
N THR A 186 8.89 9.22 -18.21
CA THR A 186 7.74 8.89 -17.36
C THR A 186 6.91 10.12 -17.00
N ASP A 187 5.58 9.94 -16.90
CA ASP A 187 4.66 10.86 -16.23
C ASP A 187 3.40 10.12 -15.75
N ASP A 188 2.68 10.72 -14.79
CA ASP A 188 1.33 10.26 -14.41
C ASP A 188 0.33 10.63 -15.51
N LEU A 189 -0.52 9.67 -15.90
CA LEU A 189 -1.53 9.88 -16.94
C LEU A 189 -2.93 9.51 -16.45
N GLY A 190 -3.61 10.47 -15.85
CA GLY A 190 -5.04 10.42 -15.54
C GLY A 190 -5.90 11.21 -16.53
N ARG A 191 -7.20 10.92 -16.59
CA ARG A 191 -8.21 11.73 -17.30
C ARG A 191 -9.08 12.48 -16.30
N THR A 192 -9.34 13.75 -16.57
CA THR A 192 -10.27 14.57 -15.79
C THR A 192 -11.66 14.52 -16.42
N TYR A 193 -12.65 14.12 -15.64
CA TYR A 193 -14.07 14.18 -15.98
C TYR A 193 -14.72 15.31 -15.20
N ALA A 194 -15.89 15.78 -15.63
CA ALA A 194 -16.58 16.82 -14.89
C ALA A 194 -18.08 16.85 -15.16
N THR A 195 -18.79 17.52 -14.26
CA THR A 195 -20.15 18.03 -14.54
C THR A 195 -20.13 19.07 -15.68
N ALA A 196 -21.27 19.27 -16.33
CA ALA A 196 -21.36 20.09 -17.54
C ALA A 196 -20.86 21.54 -17.36
N SER A 197 -21.10 22.15 -16.19
CA SER A 197 -20.64 23.51 -15.87
C SER A 197 -19.12 23.63 -15.75
N LEU A 198 -18.42 22.53 -15.47
CA LEU A 198 -16.97 22.47 -15.29
C LEU A 198 -16.26 21.89 -16.52
N ARG A 199 -16.94 21.82 -17.67
CA ARG A 199 -16.40 21.24 -18.91
C ARG A 199 -15.13 21.95 -19.37
N GLU A 200 -15.07 23.28 -19.28
CA GLU A 200 -13.91 24.06 -19.71
C GLU A 200 -12.69 23.76 -18.83
N GLN A 201 -12.87 23.74 -17.51
CA GLN A 201 -11.81 23.37 -16.56
C GLN A 201 -11.30 21.95 -16.83
N ALA A 202 -12.19 20.96 -16.96
CA ALA A 202 -11.78 19.60 -17.29
C ALA A 202 -11.13 19.50 -18.68
N GLY A 203 -11.57 20.31 -19.64
CA GLY A 203 -10.93 20.43 -20.95
C GLY A 203 -9.50 20.93 -20.84
N PHE A 204 -9.26 21.98 -20.05
CA PHE A 204 -7.93 22.50 -19.76
C PHE A 204 -7.05 21.46 -19.06
N ASP A 205 -7.56 20.77 -18.04
CA ASP A 205 -6.81 19.71 -17.36
C ASP A 205 -6.43 18.56 -18.30
N ASN A 206 -7.35 18.16 -19.19
CA ASN A 206 -7.11 17.12 -20.19
C ASN A 206 -6.19 17.55 -21.33
N LEU A 207 -6.00 18.85 -21.56
CA LEU A 207 -4.95 19.39 -22.42
C LEU A 207 -3.61 19.37 -21.67
N ARG A 208 -3.60 19.89 -20.43
CA ARG A 208 -2.39 20.02 -19.60
C ARG A 208 -1.73 18.68 -19.25
N ARG A 209 -2.50 17.60 -19.07
CA ARG A 209 -1.95 16.27 -18.76
C ARG A 209 -0.96 15.72 -19.80
N TRP A 210 -0.96 16.26 -21.02
CA TRP A 210 -0.03 15.88 -22.09
C TRP A 210 1.22 16.77 -22.16
N ALA A 211 1.27 17.85 -21.37
CA ALA A 211 2.19 18.95 -21.63
C ALA A 211 3.67 18.55 -21.58
N SER A 212 4.08 17.65 -20.68
CA SER A 212 5.47 17.18 -20.59
C SER A 212 5.92 16.47 -21.87
N TRP A 213 5.13 15.53 -22.37
CA TRP A 213 5.43 14.83 -23.63
C TRP A 213 5.23 15.71 -24.87
N ASP A 214 4.23 16.59 -24.89
CA ASP A 214 4.01 17.50 -26.02
C ASP A 214 5.18 18.47 -26.19
N LEU A 215 5.73 18.99 -25.08
CA LEU A 215 6.96 19.77 -25.08
C LEU A 215 8.14 18.97 -25.65
N LEU A 216 8.39 17.78 -25.13
CA LEU A 216 9.51 16.94 -25.56
C LEU A 216 9.38 16.49 -27.02
N CYS A 217 8.17 16.26 -27.51
CA CYS A 217 7.88 15.92 -28.91
C CYS A 217 7.86 17.14 -29.85
N GLY A 218 8.05 18.36 -29.34
CA GLY A 218 8.03 19.58 -30.15
C GLY A 218 6.64 19.96 -30.68
N MET A 219 5.57 19.48 -30.04
CA MET A 219 4.18 19.68 -30.48
C MET A 219 3.58 21.00 -30.00
N MET A 220 4.21 21.68 -29.03
CA MET A 220 3.70 22.94 -28.48
C MET A 220 4.11 24.15 -29.33
N THR A 221 3.62 24.19 -30.56
CA THR A 221 3.80 25.28 -31.55
C THR A 221 2.68 26.32 -31.45
N ARG A 222 2.66 27.34 -32.33
CA ARG A 222 1.63 28.41 -32.35
C ARG A 222 0.21 27.89 -32.46
N GLU A 223 0.03 26.74 -33.09
CA GLU A 223 -1.25 26.07 -33.32
C GLU A 223 -1.71 25.26 -32.10
N HIS A 224 -0.84 25.07 -31.10
CA HIS A 224 -1.16 24.32 -29.91
C HIS A 224 -2.11 25.10 -28.99
N PRO A 225 -3.20 24.50 -28.45
CA PRO A 225 -4.17 25.21 -27.61
C PRO A 225 -3.60 25.90 -26.36
N LEU A 226 -2.44 25.44 -25.87
CA LEU A 226 -1.77 26.06 -24.72
C LEU A 226 -0.83 27.22 -25.10
N TRP A 227 -0.54 27.42 -26.39
CA TRP A 227 0.46 28.37 -26.86
C TRP A 227 0.21 29.80 -26.38
N GLU A 228 -1.00 30.32 -26.62
CA GLU A 228 -1.35 31.70 -26.28
C GLU A 228 -1.24 31.95 -24.77
N ARG A 229 -1.69 30.98 -23.96
CA ARG A 229 -1.65 31.06 -22.50
C ARG A 229 -0.21 31.13 -21.98
N LEU A 230 0.66 30.23 -22.42
CA LEU A 230 2.06 30.23 -22.00
C LEU A 230 2.85 31.41 -22.59
N SER A 231 2.50 31.85 -23.80
CA SER A 231 3.06 33.07 -24.38
C SER A 231 2.69 34.30 -23.57
N GLY A 232 1.47 34.36 -23.01
CA GLY A 232 1.04 35.41 -22.09
C GLY A 232 1.85 35.46 -20.79
N PHE A 233 2.49 34.37 -20.39
CA PHE A 233 3.45 34.33 -19.29
C PHE A 233 4.89 34.67 -19.71
N GLY A 234 5.13 35.02 -20.98
CA GLY A 234 6.44 35.39 -21.50
C GLY A 234 7.27 34.21 -22.02
N PHE A 235 6.70 33.01 -22.16
CA PHE A 235 7.46 31.82 -22.58
C PHE A 235 7.53 31.59 -24.10
N ALA A 236 6.99 32.49 -24.91
CA ALA A 236 6.85 32.29 -26.35
C ALA A 236 8.17 31.91 -27.05
N ASP A 237 9.27 32.61 -26.76
CA ASP A 237 10.57 32.34 -27.37
C ASP A 237 11.16 31.00 -26.92
N ARG A 238 10.99 30.66 -25.64
CA ARG A 238 11.41 29.37 -25.06
C ARG A 238 10.63 28.20 -25.68
N LEU A 239 9.33 28.37 -25.91
CA LEU A 239 8.51 27.37 -26.60
C LEU A 239 8.97 27.14 -28.04
N ARG A 240 9.31 28.19 -28.80
CA ARG A 240 9.91 28.02 -30.15
C ARG A 240 11.22 27.26 -30.07
N ALA A 241 12.11 27.65 -29.15
CA ALA A 241 13.39 26.98 -28.97
C ALA A 241 13.25 25.50 -28.56
N ILE A 242 12.17 25.12 -27.88
CA ILE A 242 11.84 23.71 -27.58
C ILE A 242 11.31 22.99 -28.83
N ALA A 243 10.37 23.60 -29.55
CA ALA A 243 9.78 23.01 -30.75
C ALA A 243 10.77 22.86 -31.92
N ASP A 244 11.71 23.79 -32.07
CA ASP A 244 12.74 23.77 -33.12
C ASP A 244 13.81 22.68 -32.90
N ASP A 245 13.91 22.16 -31.68
CA ASP A 245 14.94 21.21 -31.27
C ASP A 245 14.41 20.23 -30.19
N PRO A 246 13.41 19.40 -30.55
CA PRO A 246 12.71 18.55 -29.60
C PRO A 246 13.58 17.37 -29.17
N CYS A 247 13.24 16.74 -28.04
CA CYS A 247 13.85 15.49 -27.59
C CYS A 247 12.74 14.45 -27.34
N PRO A 248 12.10 13.95 -28.41
CA PRO A 248 10.98 13.04 -28.26
C PRO A 248 11.43 11.76 -27.53
N PRO A 249 10.63 11.22 -26.60
CA PRO A 249 10.96 9.97 -25.93
C PRO A 249 11.04 8.80 -26.92
N ASP A 250 11.98 7.90 -26.68
CA ASP A 250 12.05 6.62 -27.38
C ASP A 250 10.94 5.69 -26.88
N VAL A 251 10.60 5.78 -25.59
CA VAL A 251 9.47 5.09 -24.95
C VAL A 251 8.69 6.09 -24.09
N ILE A 252 7.36 6.10 -24.25
CA ILE A 252 6.43 6.83 -23.38
C ILE A 252 6.16 5.96 -22.15
N GLY A 253 6.70 6.34 -21.01
CA GLY A 253 6.47 5.67 -19.72
C GLY A 253 5.23 6.22 -19.04
N ILE A 254 4.25 5.38 -18.74
CA ILE A 254 3.00 5.78 -18.10
C ILE A 254 2.97 5.24 -16.69
N ASN A 255 2.92 6.16 -15.73
CA ASN A 255 2.54 5.87 -14.36
C ASN A 255 1.02 6.03 -14.28
N HIS A 256 0.31 5.02 -13.77
CA HIS A 256 -1.14 5.09 -13.65
C HIS A 256 -1.60 4.29 -12.43
N TYR A 257 -2.34 4.98 -11.58
CA TYR A 257 -2.90 4.44 -10.36
C TYR A 257 -4.41 4.35 -10.51
N LEU A 258 -5.05 3.49 -9.70
CA LEU A 258 -6.51 3.33 -9.70
C LEU A 258 -7.27 4.65 -9.46
N THR A 259 -6.59 5.63 -8.86
CA THR A 259 -7.09 6.96 -8.51
C THR A 259 -6.54 8.10 -9.39
N SER A 260 -5.79 7.79 -10.46
CA SER A 260 -5.23 8.81 -11.38
C SER A 260 -6.34 9.58 -12.12
N ASP A 261 -7.43 8.90 -12.51
CA ASP A 261 -8.58 9.58 -13.11
C ASP A 261 -9.32 10.45 -12.07
N ARG A 262 -9.59 11.72 -12.42
CA ARG A 262 -10.21 12.72 -11.53
C ARG A 262 -11.60 13.12 -11.99
N PHE A 263 -12.46 13.55 -11.07
CA PHE A 263 -13.80 14.06 -11.37
C PHE A 263 -14.05 15.40 -10.66
N LEU A 264 -14.42 16.42 -11.43
CA LEU A 264 -14.75 17.75 -10.93
C LEU A 264 -16.26 17.98 -10.85
N ASP A 265 -16.75 18.38 -9.68
CA ASP A 265 -18.17 18.62 -9.43
C ASP A 265 -18.41 19.94 -8.71
N HIS A 266 -19.26 20.79 -9.28
CA HIS A 266 -19.62 22.09 -8.71
C HIS A 266 -20.49 21.97 -7.44
N ARG A 267 -21.06 20.78 -7.18
CA ARG A 267 -21.96 20.52 -6.05
C ARG A 267 -21.19 20.12 -4.80
N LEU A 268 -20.50 21.09 -4.20
CA LEU A 268 -19.61 20.89 -3.04
C LEU A 268 -20.24 20.11 -1.88
N HIS A 269 -21.52 20.34 -1.59
CA HIS A 269 -22.26 19.67 -0.50
C HIS A 269 -22.32 18.13 -0.62
N ARG A 270 -22.02 17.56 -1.79
CA ARG A 270 -21.98 16.09 -2.00
C ARG A 270 -20.67 15.45 -1.55
N TYR A 271 -19.66 16.27 -1.19
CA TYR A 271 -18.29 15.83 -0.96
C TYR A 271 -17.73 16.45 0.33
N PRO A 272 -16.77 15.78 0.99
CA PRO A 272 -16.14 16.30 2.19
C PRO A 272 -15.32 17.57 1.92
N GLY A 273 -15.19 18.45 2.91
CA GLY A 273 -14.54 19.75 2.74
C GLY A 273 -13.09 19.70 2.28
N HIS A 274 -12.35 18.64 2.61
CA HIS A 274 -10.96 18.48 2.17
C HIS A 274 -10.82 18.25 0.65
N SER A 275 -11.90 17.88 -0.04
CA SER A 275 -11.89 17.73 -1.51
C SER A 275 -12.30 19.01 -2.23
N HIS A 276 -12.67 20.07 -1.50
CA HIS A 276 -13.12 21.33 -2.09
C HIS A 276 -11.90 22.16 -2.52
N GLY A 277 -11.93 22.63 -3.75
CA GLY A 277 -10.94 23.51 -4.33
C GLY A 277 -11.59 24.43 -5.36
N GLY A 278 -10.80 24.89 -6.33
CA GLY A 278 -11.32 25.73 -7.38
C GLY A 278 -10.26 26.21 -8.35
N SER A 279 -10.78 26.80 -9.43
CA SER A 279 -10.04 27.70 -10.31
C SER A 279 -10.36 29.15 -9.91
N ASP A 280 -9.70 30.11 -10.53
CA ASP A 280 -9.98 31.54 -10.34
C ASP A 280 -11.45 31.90 -10.67
N THR A 281 -12.12 31.09 -11.50
CA THR A 281 -13.47 31.37 -11.99
C THR A 281 -14.55 30.53 -11.32
N GLN A 282 -14.23 29.40 -10.70
CA GLN A 282 -15.23 28.49 -10.17
C GLN A 282 -14.69 27.56 -9.08
N LEU A 283 -15.46 27.40 -8.00
CA LEU A 283 -15.24 26.39 -6.96
C LEU A 283 -15.80 25.03 -7.38
N TYR A 284 -15.09 23.96 -7.01
CA TYR A 284 -15.50 22.59 -7.28
C TYR A 284 -14.87 21.60 -6.31
N ALA A 285 -15.50 20.44 -6.16
CA ALA A 285 -14.89 19.30 -5.51
C ALA A 285 -14.05 18.54 -6.54
N ASP A 286 -12.80 18.22 -6.18
CA ASP A 286 -11.92 17.33 -6.94
C ASP A 286 -11.81 16.00 -6.20
N VAL A 287 -12.35 14.95 -6.80
CA VAL A 287 -12.40 13.59 -6.23
C VAL A 287 -11.94 12.55 -7.24
N GLU A 288 -11.60 11.35 -6.77
CA GLU A 288 -11.21 10.24 -7.62
C GLU A 288 -12.39 9.80 -8.49
N ALA A 289 -12.24 9.82 -9.82
CA ALA A 289 -13.30 9.46 -10.74
C ALA A 289 -13.82 8.03 -10.51
N ILE A 290 -12.93 7.11 -10.14
CA ILE A 290 -13.29 5.72 -9.83
C ILE A 290 -14.24 5.59 -8.63
N ARG A 291 -14.27 6.60 -7.73
CA ARG A 291 -15.12 6.62 -6.53
C ARG A 291 -16.51 7.20 -6.77
N VAL A 292 -16.79 7.71 -7.97
CA VAL A 292 -18.02 8.47 -8.26
C VAL A 292 -18.69 8.07 -9.58
N LEU A 293 -17.92 7.83 -10.64
CA LEU A 293 -18.48 7.68 -11.97
C LEU A 293 -19.14 6.32 -12.20
N GLU A 294 -20.26 6.33 -12.91
CA GLU A 294 -20.94 5.14 -13.41
C GLU A 294 -21.26 5.28 -14.92
N PRO A 295 -20.82 4.34 -15.79
CA PRO A 295 -19.84 3.27 -15.52
C PRO A 295 -18.47 3.82 -15.08
N PRO A 296 -17.57 3.00 -14.48
CA PRO A 296 -16.25 3.46 -14.05
C PRO A 296 -15.45 4.11 -15.19
N PRO A 297 -14.44 4.96 -14.90
CA PRO A 297 -13.62 5.60 -15.92
C PRO A 297 -12.82 4.55 -16.73
N GLN A 298 -12.18 4.99 -17.82
CA GLN A 298 -11.45 4.07 -18.71
C GLN A 298 -10.17 3.49 -18.09
N GLY A 299 -9.58 4.17 -17.09
CA GLY A 299 -8.38 3.71 -16.37
C GLY A 299 -7.17 3.49 -17.28
N LEU A 300 -6.28 2.59 -16.84
CA LEU A 300 -4.99 2.31 -17.49
C LEU A 300 -5.12 1.97 -18.97
N GLU A 301 -6.10 1.16 -19.36
CA GLU A 301 -6.29 0.81 -20.77
C GLU A 301 -6.61 2.06 -21.62
N GLY A 302 -7.48 2.93 -21.12
CA GLY A 302 -7.81 4.19 -21.78
C GLY A 302 -6.59 5.08 -21.94
N ALA A 303 -5.80 5.23 -20.86
CA ALA A 303 -4.56 6.00 -20.86
C ALA A 303 -3.56 5.48 -21.92
N LEU A 304 -3.32 4.17 -21.97
CA LEU A 304 -2.42 3.54 -22.95
C LEU A 304 -2.90 3.74 -24.38
N ARG A 305 -4.20 3.57 -24.65
CA ARG A 305 -4.77 3.78 -25.99
C ARG A 305 -4.69 5.23 -26.44
N GLU A 306 -4.99 6.18 -25.55
CA GLU A 306 -4.89 7.60 -25.84
C GLU A 306 -3.44 8.03 -26.12
N ALA A 307 -2.48 7.54 -25.32
CA ALA A 307 -1.06 7.81 -25.55
C ALA A 307 -0.55 7.22 -26.88
N TRP A 308 -0.93 5.97 -27.19
CA TRP A 308 -0.59 5.35 -28.48
C TRP A 308 -1.18 6.13 -29.65
N ALA A 309 -2.45 6.51 -29.57
CA ALA A 309 -3.12 7.28 -30.61
C ALA A 309 -2.50 8.68 -30.80
N ARG A 310 -2.02 9.30 -29.72
CA ARG A 310 -1.40 10.63 -29.75
C ARG A 310 0.01 10.61 -30.32
N TYR A 311 0.86 9.67 -29.89
CA TYR A 311 2.30 9.72 -30.17
C TYR A 311 2.79 8.64 -31.15
N GLY A 312 2.07 7.53 -31.32
CA GLY A 312 2.50 6.42 -32.18
C GLY A 312 3.84 5.78 -31.78
N ARG A 313 4.25 5.96 -30.52
CA ARG A 313 5.55 5.54 -29.96
C ARG A 313 5.39 4.36 -29.00
N PRO A 314 6.41 3.51 -28.83
CA PRO A 314 6.39 2.44 -27.83
C PRO A 314 6.02 2.97 -26.44
N LEU A 315 5.22 2.20 -25.73
CA LEU A 315 4.73 2.52 -24.39
C LEU A 315 5.36 1.58 -23.36
N ALA A 316 5.48 2.01 -22.12
CA ALA A 316 5.72 1.13 -20.99
C ALA A 316 4.84 1.57 -19.82
N VAL A 317 4.24 0.63 -19.08
CA VAL A 317 3.62 0.95 -17.79
C VAL A 317 4.74 0.99 -16.76
N THR A 318 5.19 2.19 -16.39
CA THR A 318 6.45 2.38 -15.68
C THR A 318 6.33 2.28 -14.16
N GLU A 319 5.10 2.32 -13.63
CA GLU A 319 4.76 2.07 -12.23
C GLU A 319 3.40 1.37 -12.12
N VAL A 320 3.38 0.22 -11.46
CA VAL A 320 2.15 -0.50 -11.08
C VAL A 320 2.22 -0.84 -9.61
N HIS A 321 1.51 -0.04 -8.80
CA HIS A 321 1.39 -0.22 -7.35
C HIS A 321 -0.04 0.02 -6.90
N ASN A 322 -0.44 -0.64 -5.81
CA ASN A 322 -1.73 -0.41 -5.14
C ASN A 322 -1.47 -0.46 -3.63
N GLY A 323 -1.53 0.68 -2.95
CA GLY A 323 -1.41 0.77 -1.48
C GLY A 323 -2.62 0.18 -0.78
N CYS A 324 -2.78 -1.15 -0.82
CA CYS A 324 -3.97 -1.86 -0.36
C CYS A 324 -3.59 -3.27 0.18
N THR A 325 -4.61 -4.06 0.51
CA THR A 325 -4.48 -5.44 0.99
C THR A 325 -3.82 -6.35 -0.05
N ARG A 326 -3.24 -7.48 0.39
CA ARG A 326 -2.39 -8.31 -0.47
C ARG A 326 -3.06 -8.79 -1.76
N GLU A 327 -4.30 -9.26 -1.69
CA GLU A 327 -5.07 -9.69 -2.88
C GLU A 327 -5.39 -8.54 -3.83
N GLU A 328 -5.63 -7.33 -3.32
CA GLU A 328 -5.90 -6.16 -4.17
C GLU A 328 -4.61 -5.70 -4.87
N GLN A 329 -3.43 -5.89 -4.25
CA GLN A 329 -2.14 -5.72 -4.92
C GLN A 329 -1.92 -6.76 -6.03
N LEU A 330 -2.20 -8.04 -5.73
CA LEU A 330 -2.09 -9.13 -6.71
C LEU A 330 -2.99 -8.89 -7.93
N ARG A 331 -4.26 -8.55 -7.71
CA ARG A 331 -5.24 -8.27 -8.76
C ARG A 331 -4.83 -7.09 -9.63
N TRP A 332 -4.26 -6.03 -9.05
CA TRP A 332 -3.86 -4.85 -9.81
C TRP A 332 -2.69 -5.14 -10.74
N ILE A 333 -1.66 -5.83 -10.23
CA ILE A 333 -0.50 -6.25 -11.04
C ILE A 333 -0.94 -7.19 -12.17
N ALA A 334 -1.77 -8.19 -11.85
CA ALA A 334 -2.29 -9.13 -12.85
C ALA A 334 -3.11 -8.41 -13.94
N GLN A 335 -3.99 -7.48 -13.55
CA GLN A 335 -4.79 -6.73 -14.50
C GLN A 335 -3.92 -5.82 -15.39
N ALA A 336 -2.94 -5.12 -14.84
CA ALA A 336 -2.04 -4.28 -15.64
C ALA A 336 -1.27 -5.11 -16.67
N TRP A 337 -0.80 -6.30 -16.28
CA TRP A 337 -0.17 -7.26 -17.18
C TRP A 337 -1.11 -7.73 -18.30
N ASP A 338 -2.34 -8.10 -17.96
CA ASP A 338 -3.34 -8.59 -18.93
C ASP A 338 -3.78 -7.50 -19.90
N VAL A 339 -3.92 -6.26 -19.42
CA VAL A 339 -4.19 -5.09 -20.27
C VAL A 339 -3.04 -4.89 -21.26
N ALA A 340 -1.80 -4.87 -20.80
CA ALA A 340 -0.63 -4.70 -21.67
C ALA A 340 -0.54 -5.84 -22.72
N GLY A 341 -0.68 -7.09 -22.31
CA GLY A 341 -0.65 -8.25 -23.20
C GLY A 341 -1.74 -8.22 -24.27
N ARG A 342 -2.97 -7.83 -23.90
CA ARG A 342 -4.06 -7.68 -24.86
C ARG A 342 -3.83 -6.53 -25.83
N LEU A 343 -3.35 -5.37 -25.37
CA LEU A 343 -3.04 -4.25 -26.25
C LEU A 343 -1.92 -4.59 -27.25
N CYS A 344 -0.93 -5.37 -26.82
CA CYS A 344 0.08 -5.92 -27.73
C CYS A 344 -0.52 -6.85 -28.80
N ALA A 345 -1.48 -7.70 -28.44
CA ALA A 345 -2.20 -8.54 -29.39
C ALA A 345 -3.04 -7.72 -30.40
N GLU A 346 -3.47 -6.53 -30.02
CA GLU A 346 -4.18 -5.56 -30.89
C GLU A 346 -3.23 -4.66 -31.70
N GLY A 347 -1.91 -4.83 -31.58
CA GLY A 347 -0.91 -4.09 -32.35
C GLY A 347 -0.37 -2.80 -31.71
N ILE A 348 -0.78 -2.47 -30.48
CA ILE A 348 -0.19 -1.37 -29.70
C ILE A 348 1.12 -1.86 -29.10
N LYS A 349 2.23 -1.11 -29.28
CA LYS A 349 3.54 -1.52 -28.77
C LYS A 349 3.69 -1.16 -27.29
N VAL A 350 3.29 -2.07 -26.41
CA VAL A 350 3.60 -1.97 -24.97
C VAL A 350 4.83 -2.81 -24.65
N GLU A 351 5.98 -2.16 -24.44
CA GLU A 351 7.28 -2.80 -24.19
C GLU A 351 7.33 -3.51 -22.84
N ALA A 352 6.71 -2.94 -21.81
CA ALA A 352 6.87 -3.44 -20.46
C ALA A 352 5.76 -3.05 -19.48
N VAL A 353 5.71 -3.80 -18.39
CA VAL A 353 5.01 -3.50 -17.15
C VAL A 353 6.01 -3.58 -16.00
N THR A 354 6.12 -2.50 -15.22
CA THR A 354 7.04 -2.39 -14.09
C THR A 354 6.35 -2.71 -12.78
N LEU A 355 6.90 -3.67 -12.03
CA LEU A 355 6.51 -3.94 -10.65
C LEU A 355 6.98 -2.79 -9.76
N TRP A 356 6.03 -2.01 -9.23
CA TRP A 356 6.31 -0.91 -8.32
C TRP A 356 5.65 -1.13 -6.95
N SER A 357 6.31 -0.92 -5.83
CA SER A 357 7.77 -0.89 -5.68
C SER A 357 8.28 -2.24 -5.17
N LEU A 358 9.52 -2.58 -5.52
CA LEU A 358 10.08 -3.87 -5.11
C LEU A 358 10.26 -3.97 -3.59
N LEU A 359 10.66 -2.88 -2.92
CA LEU A 359 10.95 -2.86 -1.47
C LEU A 359 9.91 -2.08 -0.63
N GLY A 360 8.75 -1.78 -1.21
CA GLY A 360 7.72 -0.96 -0.58
C GLY A 360 8.04 0.54 -0.63
N SER A 361 7.19 1.34 0.00
CA SER A 361 7.31 2.80 0.03
C SER A 361 6.81 3.33 1.37
N SER A 362 7.23 4.54 1.76
CA SER A 362 6.86 5.10 3.06
C SER A 362 6.48 6.57 2.97
N GLY A 363 5.32 6.92 3.51
CA GLY A 363 4.87 8.31 3.66
C GLY A 363 4.13 8.91 2.47
N TRP A 364 3.83 8.15 1.42
CA TRP A 364 3.08 8.65 0.26
C TRP A 364 1.64 9.02 0.59
N ASN A 365 1.05 8.41 1.62
CA ASN A 365 -0.26 8.81 2.15
C ASN A 365 -0.30 10.26 2.67
N SER A 366 0.86 10.89 2.90
CA SER A 366 0.99 12.30 3.26
C SER A 366 1.62 13.14 2.14
N LEU A 367 1.73 12.60 0.92
CA LEU A 367 2.53 13.18 -0.18
C LEU A 367 3.97 13.46 0.25
N LEU A 368 4.54 12.63 1.14
CA LEU A 368 5.88 12.84 1.68
C LEU A 368 6.05 14.24 2.28
N THR A 369 5.02 14.83 2.89
CA THR A 369 5.09 16.12 3.63
C THR A 369 5.32 15.93 5.12
N GLN A 370 4.88 14.80 5.69
CA GLN A 370 5.17 14.34 7.05
C GLN A 370 5.53 12.84 7.06
N PRO A 371 6.11 12.28 8.14
CA PRO A 371 6.15 10.83 8.30
C PRO A 371 4.75 10.22 8.06
N GLY A 372 4.70 9.08 7.40
CA GLY A 372 3.43 8.43 7.09
C GLY A 372 3.54 6.92 7.12
N HIS A 373 2.57 6.25 6.52
CA HIS A 373 2.45 4.80 6.56
C HIS A 373 3.44 4.14 5.61
N TYR A 374 3.94 2.99 6.03
CA TYR A 374 4.68 2.08 5.15
C TYR A 374 3.69 1.23 4.35
N GLU A 375 3.93 1.11 3.05
CA GLU A 375 3.20 0.25 2.13
C GLU A 375 4.12 -0.88 1.66
N PRO A 376 3.77 -2.16 1.87
CA PRO A 376 4.64 -3.27 1.54
C PRO A 376 4.74 -3.47 0.01
N GLY A 377 5.97 -3.74 -0.45
CA GLY A 377 6.26 -4.09 -1.83
C GLY A 377 6.31 -5.60 -2.06
N LEU A 378 7.06 -6.01 -3.09
CA LEU A 378 7.38 -7.43 -3.32
C LEU A 378 8.12 -8.06 -2.13
N TRP A 379 8.99 -7.26 -1.52
CA TRP A 379 9.51 -7.52 -0.19
C TRP A 379 8.97 -6.49 0.78
N ASP A 380 8.45 -6.99 1.89
CA ASP A 380 8.16 -6.20 3.07
C ASP A 380 9.47 -6.00 3.85
N VAL A 381 9.87 -4.75 4.05
CA VAL A 381 11.11 -4.37 4.75
C VAL A 381 10.84 -3.73 6.12
N SER A 382 9.60 -3.80 6.62
CA SER A 382 9.18 -3.13 7.85
C SER A 382 9.90 -3.62 9.12
N SER A 383 10.50 -4.82 9.10
CA SER A 383 11.35 -5.34 10.18
C SER A 383 12.82 -4.92 10.08
N GLY A 384 13.20 -4.22 9.00
CA GLY A 384 14.59 -3.96 8.62
C GLY A 384 15.21 -5.07 7.76
N THR A 385 14.63 -6.28 7.75
CA THR A 385 15.06 -7.41 6.91
C THR A 385 14.01 -7.71 5.83
N PRO A 386 14.37 -7.84 4.54
CA PRO A 386 13.42 -8.14 3.48
C PRO A 386 12.72 -9.49 3.66
N ARG A 387 11.39 -9.46 3.79
CA ARG A 387 10.49 -10.61 3.86
C ARG A 387 9.70 -10.72 2.57
N ALA A 388 9.68 -11.88 1.95
CA ALA A 388 8.93 -12.09 0.71
C ALA A 388 7.42 -11.98 0.96
N THR A 389 6.71 -11.39 0.01
CA THR A 389 5.25 -11.32 0.03
C THR A 389 4.64 -12.20 -1.05
N ALA A 390 3.30 -12.36 -1.05
CA ALA A 390 2.61 -13.10 -2.11
C ALA A 390 2.78 -12.48 -3.50
N LEU A 391 3.26 -11.23 -3.60
CA LEU A 391 3.60 -10.62 -4.88
C LEU A 391 4.81 -11.30 -5.55
N LEU A 392 5.71 -11.90 -4.76
CA LEU A 392 6.89 -12.60 -5.28
C LEU A 392 6.55 -13.78 -6.20
N PRO A 393 5.68 -14.74 -5.81
CA PRO A 393 5.27 -15.81 -6.72
C PRO A 393 4.49 -15.30 -7.93
N LEU A 394 3.67 -14.23 -7.80
CA LEU A 394 3.01 -13.61 -8.96
C LEU A 394 4.05 -13.06 -9.94
N ALA A 395 5.03 -12.29 -9.47
CA ALA A 395 6.08 -11.73 -10.31
C ALA A 395 6.85 -12.82 -11.08
N ARG A 396 7.21 -13.92 -10.39
CA ARG A 396 7.87 -15.08 -11.03
C ARG A 396 6.97 -15.76 -12.06
N ALA A 397 5.68 -15.89 -11.78
CA ALA A 397 4.71 -16.46 -12.71
C ALA A 397 4.58 -15.60 -13.97
N LEU A 398 4.47 -14.28 -13.84
CA LEU A 398 4.40 -13.36 -14.97
C LEU A 398 5.69 -13.36 -15.80
N ALA A 399 6.86 -13.38 -15.15
CA ALA A 399 8.16 -13.39 -15.83
C ALA A 399 8.43 -14.68 -16.62
N ARG A 400 7.91 -15.83 -16.15
CA ARG A 400 8.26 -17.17 -16.67
C ARG A 400 7.10 -17.89 -17.36
N GLY A 401 5.90 -17.30 -17.40
CA GLY A 401 4.70 -17.95 -17.93
C GLY A 401 4.16 -19.07 -17.03
N GLY A 402 4.25 -18.92 -15.70
CA GLY A 402 3.78 -19.89 -14.71
C GLY A 402 2.34 -19.65 -14.23
N GLU A 403 1.86 -20.52 -13.33
CA GLU A 403 0.56 -20.37 -12.67
C GLU A 403 0.57 -19.19 -11.69
N ARG A 404 -0.45 -18.34 -11.77
CA ARG A 404 -0.60 -17.18 -10.89
C ARG A 404 -1.14 -17.61 -9.52
N PRO A 405 -0.78 -16.91 -8.43
CA PRO A 405 -1.50 -17.05 -7.17
C PRO A 405 -3.00 -16.87 -7.39
N MET A 406 -3.79 -17.80 -6.89
CA MET A 406 -5.25 -17.83 -7.04
C MET A 406 -5.94 -16.50 -6.67
N LEU A 407 -5.45 -15.80 -5.64
CA LEU A 407 -6.01 -14.52 -5.19
C LEU A 407 -5.69 -13.33 -6.12
N ALA A 408 -4.83 -13.52 -7.13
CA ALA A 408 -4.64 -12.56 -8.21
C ALA A 408 -5.84 -12.56 -9.19
N GLU A 409 -6.67 -13.60 -9.15
CA GLU A 409 -7.89 -13.69 -9.93
C GLU A 409 -9.09 -13.00 -9.25
N GLY A 410 -10.08 -12.63 -10.04
CA GLY A 410 -11.33 -12.03 -9.58
C GLY A 410 -11.34 -10.50 -9.60
N ALA A 411 -12.47 -9.93 -9.16
CA ALA A 411 -12.70 -8.49 -9.24
C ALA A 411 -12.03 -7.75 -8.06
N GLY A 412 -11.16 -6.79 -8.39
CA GLY A 412 -10.61 -5.84 -7.42
C GLY A 412 -11.68 -4.86 -6.91
N TRP A 413 -11.38 -4.11 -5.86
CA TRP A 413 -12.34 -3.15 -5.28
C TRP A 413 -12.85 -2.14 -6.32
N TRP A 414 -11.99 -1.73 -7.27
CA TRP A 414 -12.29 -0.77 -8.34
C TRP A 414 -13.24 -1.31 -9.42
N GLN A 415 -13.49 -2.62 -9.44
CA GLN A 415 -14.46 -3.28 -10.32
C GLN A 415 -15.76 -3.65 -9.60
N ARG A 416 -15.83 -3.42 -8.29
CA ARG A 416 -16.96 -3.79 -7.43
C ARG A 416 -17.74 -2.55 -6.98
N PRO A 417 -19.03 -2.68 -6.61
CA PRO A 417 -19.82 -1.54 -6.13
C PRO A 417 -19.20 -0.80 -4.93
N VAL A 418 -18.41 -1.50 -4.10
CA VAL A 418 -17.69 -0.92 -2.95
C VAL A 418 -16.72 0.21 -3.33
N ARG A 419 -16.38 0.39 -4.61
CA ARG A 419 -15.62 1.55 -5.06
C ARG A 419 -16.34 2.87 -4.81
N ILE A 420 -17.68 2.91 -4.89
CA ILE A 420 -18.44 4.16 -4.81
C ILE A 420 -18.41 4.67 -3.37
N ALA A 421 -17.69 5.77 -3.15
CA ALA A 421 -17.52 6.41 -1.84
C ALA A 421 -18.32 7.72 -1.72
N HIS A 422 -18.79 8.26 -2.84
CA HIS A 422 -19.61 9.47 -2.91
C HIS A 422 -20.88 9.21 -3.74
N PRO A 423 -21.89 10.08 -3.68
CA PRO A 423 -23.10 9.91 -4.47
C PRO A 423 -22.77 9.79 -5.98
N GLY A 424 -23.16 8.67 -6.59
CA GLY A 424 -22.78 8.32 -7.96
C GLY A 424 -23.19 9.36 -9.02
N VAL A 425 -22.38 9.46 -10.08
CA VAL A 425 -22.63 10.34 -11.23
C VAL A 425 -22.52 9.56 -12.53
N ALA A 426 -23.59 9.60 -13.34
CA ALA A 426 -23.59 8.97 -14.65
C ALA A 426 -22.64 9.70 -15.60
N ARG A 427 -21.82 8.94 -16.35
CA ARG A 427 -21.00 9.49 -17.44
C ARG A 427 -21.49 9.01 -18.81
N PRO A 428 -21.38 9.84 -19.86
CA PRO A 428 -21.56 9.37 -21.23
C PRO A 428 -20.60 8.20 -21.52
N ALA A 429 -21.16 7.08 -21.99
CA ALA A 429 -20.40 5.90 -22.39
C ALA A 429 -21.22 5.09 -23.40
N SER A 430 -20.56 4.26 -24.20
CA SER A 430 -21.27 3.34 -25.11
C SER A 430 -22.22 2.42 -24.34
N MET A 431 -23.25 1.90 -25.02
CA MET A 431 -24.13 0.88 -24.43
C MET A 431 -23.34 -0.33 -23.95
N LYS A 432 -22.29 -0.74 -24.67
CA LYS A 432 -21.37 -1.80 -24.25
C LYS A 432 -20.69 -1.48 -22.91
N ALA A 433 -20.26 -0.24 -22.69
CA ALA A 433 -19.63 0.17 -21.42
C ALA A 433 -20.64 0.25 -20.27
N HIS A 434 -21.87 0.72 -20.53
CA HIS A 434 -22.95 0.69 -19.54
C HIS A 434 -23.34 -0.75 -19.19
N LEU A 435 -23.43 -1.62 -20.18
CA LEU A 435 -23.68 -3.04 -19.98
C LEU A 435 -22.51 -3.71 -19.28
N ALA A 436 -21.26 -3.43 -19.61
CA ALA A 436 -20.10 -3.98 -18.88
C ALA A 436 -20.00 -3.48 -17.42
N GLY A 437 -20.56 -2.29 -17.11
CA GLY A 437 -20.67 -1.77 -15.75
C GLY A 437 -21.88 -2.29 -14.96
N ARG A 438 -22.95 -2.72 -15.65
CA ARG A 438 -24.19 -3.28 -15.07
C ARG A 438 -24.23 -4.80 -15.04
N LEU A 439 -23.61 -5.42 -16.04
CA LEU A 439 -23.05 -6.74 -15.95
C LEU A 439 -21.98 -6.59 -14.89
N HIS A 440 -22.40 -6.75 -13.63
CA HIS A 440 -21.60 -7.54 -12.71
C HIS A 440 -20.96 -8.64 -13.54
N PRO A 441 -19.68 -8.98 -13.35
CA PRO A 441 -19.24 -10.28 -13.81
C PRO A 441 -20.37 -11.20 -13.38
N SER A 442 -21.06 -11.78 -14.37
CA SER A 442 -21.96 -12.87 -14.04
C SER A 442 -21.10 -13.77 -13.15
N PRO A 443 -21.66 -14.50 -12.20
CA PRO A 443 -20.92 -15.64 -11.66
C PRO A 443 -20.53 -16.63 -12.78
N ALA A 444 -20.56 -16.27 -14.09
CA ALA A 444 -19.55 -16.53 -15.12
C ALA A 444 -18.15 -16.73 -14.54
N ARG A 445 -18.05 -17.92 -13.97
CA ARG A 445 -16.88 -18.59 -13.43
C ARG A 445 -16.16 -17.66 -12.45
N LEU A 446 -16.70 -17.59 -11.23
CA LEU A 446 -15.81 -17.91 -10.12
C LEU A 446 -15.10 -19.20 -10.60
N SER A 447 -13.86 -19.08 -11.08
CA SER A 447 -12.94 -20.21 -11.07
C SER A 447 -13.18 -20.90 -9.72
N PRO A 448 -13.31 -22.24 -9.63
CA PRO A 448 -13.71 -22.94 -8.40
C PRO A 448 -12.66 -22.64 -7.33
N ALA A 449 -12.83 -21.48 -6.74
CA ALA A 449 -11.86 -20.80 -5.97
C ALA A 449 -12.11 -21.44 -4.63
N ARG A 450 -11.29 -22.46 -4.35
CA ARG A 450 -11.05 -23.01 -3.02
C ARG A 450 -11.29 -21.88 -2.01
N PRO A 451 -12.20 -22.01 -1.04
CA PRO A 451 -12.49 -20.94 -0.10
C PRO A 451 -11.46 -20.92 1.03
N LEU A 452 -11.43 -19.84 1.81
CA LEU A 452 -10.83 -19.86 3.16
C LEU A 452 -11.82 -20.50 4.12
N LEU A 453 -11.42 -21.53 4.86
CA LEU A 453 -12.24 -22.09 5.93
C LEU A 453 -11.99 -21.32 7.23
N ILE A 454 -13.04 -20.77 7.84
CA ILE A 454 -12.96 -20.04 9.10
C ILE A 454 -13.74 -20.82 10.16
N CYS A 455 -13.09 -21.20 11.25
CA CYS A 455 -13.72 -21.82 12.42
C CYS A 455 -14.07 -20.72 13.45
N GLY A 456 -15.24 -20.81 14.08
CA GLY A 456 -15.65 -19.90 15.16
C GLY A 456 -16.71 -18.87 14.77
N ALA A 457 -17.77 -19.31 14.07
CA ALA A 457 -18.87 -18.44 13.61
C ALA A 457 -19.51 -17.55 14.69
N THR A 458 -19.50 -17.98 15.95
CA THR A 458 -20.11 -17.27 17.08
C THR A 458 -19.13 -16.36 17.82
N GLY A 459 -17.84 -16.36 17.47
CA GLY A 459 -16.81 -15.54 18.10
C GLY A 459 -16.58 -14.19 17.40
N THR A 460 -16.01 -13.22 18.14
CA THR A 460 -15.65 -11.89 17.62
C THR A 460 -14.67 -11.97 16.45
N LEU A 461 -13.63 -12.80 16.57
CA LEU A 461 -12.63 -12.98 15.52
C LEU A 461 -13.18 -13.69 14.28
N GLY A 462 -13.96 -14.77 14.43
CA GLY A 462 -14.54 -15.49 13.30
C GLY A 462 -15.47 -14.61 12.46
N ARG A 463 -16.34 -13.81 13.11
CA ARG A 463 -17.19 -12.82 12.43
C ARG A 463 -16.37 -11.70 11.78
N ALA A 464 -15.33 -11.21 12.46
CA ALA A 464 -14.47 -10.16 11.91
C ALA A 464 -13.70 -10.66 10.66
N MET A 465 -13.21 -11.89 10.69
CA MET A 465 -12.54 -12.55 9.55
C MET A 465 -13.49 -12.70 8.36
N ALA A 466 -14.72 -13.17 8.60
CA ALA A 466 -15.74 -13.28 7.56
C ALA A 466 -16.09 -11.91 6.94
N ARG A 467 -16.26 -10.86 7.75
CA ARG A 467 -16.48 -9.48 7.27
C ARG A 467 -15.32 -8.99 6.41
N ALA A 468 -14.09 -9.22 6.86
CA ALA A 468 -12.89 -8.84 6.10
C ALA A 468 -12.82 -9.58 4.77
N CYS A 469 -13.07 -10.89 4.73
CA CYS A 469 -13.10 -11.68 3.51
C CYS A 469 -14.19 -11.18 2.53
N ALA A 470 -15.40 -10.89 3.03
CA ALA A 470 -16.47 -10.33 2.21
C ALA A 470 -16.08 -8.98 1.58
N LEU A 471 -15.52 -8.07 2.39
CA LEU A 471 -15.04 -6.76 1.91
C LEU A 471 -13.92 -6.91 0.87
N ARG A 472 -13.01 -7.86 1.08
CA ARG A 472 -11.84 -8.16 0.24
C ARG A 472 -12.15 -9.06 -0.96
N ASN A 473 -13.40 -9.50 -1.13
CA ASN A 473 -13.81 -10.47 -2.16
C ASN A 473 -12.94 -11.73 -2.13
N ILE A 474 -12.69 -12.26 -0.93
CA ILE A 474 -12.02 -13.55 -0.71
C ILE A 474 -13.12 -14.57 -0.45
N PRO A 475 -13.28 -15.63 -1.29
CA PRO A 475 -14.25 -16.68 -1.02
C PRO A 475 -13.96 -17.36 0.32
N PHE A 476 -14.99 -17.55 1.15
CA PHE A 476 -14.82 -18.15 2.48
C PHE A 476 -16.01 -19.03 2.86
N VAL A 477 -15.77 -19.95 3.79
CA VAL A 477 -16.77 -20.75 4.49
C VAL A 477 -16.58 -20.54 5.99
N LEU A 478 -17.61 -20.04 6.66
CA LEU A 478 -17.60 -19.82 8.11
C LEU A 478 -18.35 -20.96 8.79
N THR A 479 -17.71 -21.63 9.76
CA THR A 479 -18.27 -22.79 10.46
C THR A 479 -18.48 -22.52 11.94
N SER A 480 -19.61 -23.00 12.44
CA SER A 480 -19.93 -23.12 13.86
C SER A 480 -19.41 -24.46 14.42
N ARG A 481 -19.41 -24.58 15.75
CA ARG A 481 -19.05 -25.85 16.42
C ARG A 481 -19.94 -27.03 16.01
N GLY A 482 -21.21 -26.77 15.67
CA GLY A 482 -22.14 -27.82 15.23
C GLY A 482 -21.80 -28.37 13.84
N GLU A 483 -21.11 -27.60 13.00
CA GLU A 483 -20.71 -27.99 11.65
C GLU A 483 -19.29 -28.59 11.60
N LEU A 484 -18.43 -28.14 12.51
CA LEU A 484 -17.04 -28.58 12.66
C LEU A 484 -16.66 -28.54 14.15
N ASP A 485 -16.67 -29.71 14.80
CA ASP A 485 -16.27 -29.84 16.20
C ASP A 485 -14.79 -30.23 16.29
N LEU A 486 -13.95 -29.28 16.71
CA LEU A 486 -12.51 -29.50 16.85
C LEU A 486 -12.15 -30.55 17.92
N SER A 487 -13.09 -30.92 18.80
CA SER A 487 -12.89 -32.02 19.76
C SER A 487 -13.12 -33.40 19.15
N ALA A 488 -13.66 -33.48 17.93
CA ALA A 488 -13.95 -34.72 17.20
C ALA A 488 -13.14 -34.79 15.89
N PRO A 489 -11.94 -35.41 15.89
CA PRO A 489 -11.02 -35.40 14.75
C PRO A 489 -11.61 -35.87 13.42
N GLY A 490 -12.58 -36.79 13.44
CA GLY A 490 -13.27 -37.25 12.22
C GLY A 490 -14.04 -36.14 11.49
N THR A 491 -14.55 -35.14 12.23
CA THR A 491 -15.26 -34.00 11.62
C THR A 491 -14.30 -33.05 10.90
N ILE A 492 -13.05 -32.94 11.39
CA ILE A 492 -12.00 -32.10 10.79
C ILE A 492 -11.63 -32.64 9.41
N ALA A 493 -11.27 -33.91 9.31
CA ALA A 493 -10.88 -34.53 8.04
C ALA A 493 -12.01 -34.41 7.00
N ALA A 494 -13.24 -34.78 7.38
CA ALA A 494 -14.41 -34.71 6.51
C ALA A 494 -14.69 -33.28 6.02
N ALA A 495 -14.53 -32.26 6.87
CA ALA A 495 -14.72 -30.86 6.49
C ALA A 495 -13.64 -30.38 5.51
N LEU A 496 -12.37 -30.70 5.77
CA LEU A 496 -11.26 -30.30 4.90
C LEU A 496 -11.37 -30.96 3.51
N ASP A 497 -11.74 -32.24 3.45
CA ASP A 497 -11.87 -32.98 2.19
C ASP A 497 -13.07 -32.48 1.37
N ARG A 498 -14.20 -32.17 2.03
CA ARG A 498 -15.40 -31.64 1.37
C ARG A 498 -15.21 -30.22 0.86
N ILE A 499 -14.60 -29.35 1.66
CA ILE A 499 -14.49 -27.90 1.36
C ILE A 499 -13.29 -27.61 0.47
N ALA A 500 -12.24 -28.43 0.55
CA ALA A 500 -10.96 -28.24 -0.14
C ALA A 500 -10.41 -26.80 -0.03
N PRO A 501 -10.31 -26.21 1.18
CA PRO A 501 -9.96 -24.81 1.33
C PRO A 501 -8.50 -24.53 0.93
N TRP A 502 -8.19 -23.30 0.50
CA TRP A 502 -6.79 -22.89 0.27
C TRP A 502 -6.03 -22.62 1.56
N GLY A 503 -6.77 -22.25 2.61
CA GLY A 503 -6.24 -22.03 3.95
C GLY A 503 -7.32 -22.17 5.02
N VAL A 504 -6.90 -22.31 6.27
CA VAL A 504 -7.80 -22.44 7.43
C VAL A 504 -7.46 -21.40 8.50
N VAL A 505 -8.46 -20.69 9.00
CA VAL A 505 -8.34 -19.80 10.17
C VAL A 505 -9.10 -20.43 11.34
N ASN A 506 -8.36 -20.82 12.36
CA ASN A 506 -8.92 -21.23 13.65
C ASN A 506 -9.14 -20.00 14.56
N ALA A 507 -10.34 -19.42 14.46
CA ALA A 507 -10.83 -18.40 15.38
C ALA A 507 -11.80 -18.97 16.43
N ALA A 508 -11.85 -20.30 16.58
CA ALA A 508 -12.60 -20.97 17.61
C ALA A 508 -11.76 -21.12 18.90
N GLY A 509 -12.43 -21.29 20.03
CA GLY A 509 -11.76 -21.53 21.31
C GLY A 509 -12.49 -20.93 22.51
N TRP A 510 -11.98 -21.27 23.68
CA TRP A 510 -12.35 -20.65 24.95
C TRP A 510 -11.71 -19.26 25.05
N VAL A 511 -12.47 -18.23 25.44
CA VAL A 511 -11.98 -16.83 25.52
C VAL A 511 -12.19 -16.18 26.90
N ARG A 512 -13.00 -16.80 27.77
CA ARG A 512 -13.32 -16.25 29.09
C ARG A 512 -12.26 -16.68 30.09
N VAL A 513 -11.28 -15.80 30.33
CA VAL A 513 -10.06 -16.06 31.12
C VAL A 513 -10.39 -16.59 32.52
N ASP A 514 -11.28 -15.94 33.26
CA ASP A 514 -11.64 -16.38 34.63
C ASP A 514 -12.40 -17.71 34.64
N GLU A 515 -13.20 -18.01 33.61
CA GLU A 515 -13.90 -19.30 33.52
C GLU A 515 -12.96 -20.47 33.18
N ALA A 516 -11.80 -20.18 32.59
CA ALA A 516 -10.82 -21.22 32.30
C ALA A 516 -10.28 -21.86 33.58
N GLU A 517 -10.20 -21.13 34.70
CA GLU A 517 -9.72 -21.65 35.97
C GLU A 517 -10.63 -22.76 36.53
N THR A 518 -11.94 -22.63 36.34
CA THR A 518 -12.92 -23.63 36.82
C THR A 518 -13.23 -24.70 35.78
N ALA A 519 -13.04 -24.41 34.49
CA ALA A 519 -13.31 -25.31 33.36
C ALA A 519 -12.03 -25.76 32.62
N ARG A 520 -10.96 -26.03 33.37
CA ARG A 520 -9.61 -26.30 32.84
C ARG A 520 -9.56 -27.33 31.71
N ASP A 521 -10.11 -28.52 31.91
CA ASP A 521 -10.03 -29.60 30.90
C ASP A 521 -10.78 -29.25 29.60
N ALA A 522 -11.91 -28.55 29.71
CA ALA A 522 -12.67 -28.08 28.56
C ALA A 522 -11.89 -26.98 27.81
N CYS A 523 -11.25 -26.07 28.56
CA CYS A 523 -10.37 -25.04 27.99
C CYS A 523 -9.19 -25.65 27.23
N LEU A 524 -8.44 -26.58 27.84
CA LEU A 524 -7.31 -27.27 27.22
C LEU A 524 -7.74 -28.10 26.00
N THR A 525 -8.88 -28.79 26.08
CA THR A 525 -9.40 -29.57 24.95
C THR A 525 -9.74 -28.67 23.75
N ALA A 526 -10.39 -27.53 24.00
CA ALA A 526 -10.80 -26.62 22.93
C ALA A 526 -9.63 -25.81 22.36
N ASN A 527 -8.79 -25.21 23.21
CA ASN A 527 -7.74 -24.28 22.79
C ASN A 527 -6.45 -24.98 22.37
N ALA A 528 -6.08 -26.10 22.98
CA ALA A 528 -4.85 -26.81 22.66
C ALA A 528 -5.12 -28.03 21.76
N ARG A 529 -5.74 -29.08 22.31
CA ARG A 529 -5.84 -30.39 21.61
C ARG A 529 -6.57 -30.28 20.27
N GLY A 530 -7.72 -29.60 20.24
CA GLY A 530 -8.48 -29.41 19.01
C GLY A 530 -7.77 -28.55 17.96
N ALA A 531 -7.06 -27.51 18.40
CA ALA A 531 -6.28 -26.65 17.51
C ALA A 531 -5.07 -27.40 16.90
N VAL A 532 -4.35 -28.20 17.72
CA VAL A 532 -3.25 -29.06 17.25
C VAL A 532 -3.76 -30.10 16.26
N ALA A 533 -4.90 -30.75 16.54
CA ALA A 533 -5.50 -31.72 15.63
C ALA A 533 -5.89 -31.09 14.27
N LEU A 534 -6.45 -29.88 14.29
CA LEU A 534 -6.77 -29.12 13.08
C LEU A 534 -5.52 -28.75 12.28
N ALA A 535 -4.50 -28.21 12.96
CA ALA A 535 -3.22 -27.85 12.33
C ALA A 535 -2.56 -29.07 11.69
N LYS A 536 -2.53 -30.22 12.39
CA LYS A 536 -2.02 -31.47 11.84
C LYS A 536 -2.78 -31.90 10.58
N ALA A 537 -4.12 -31.90 10.64
CA ALA A 537 -4.93 -32.31 9.49
C ALA A 537 -4.77 -31.39 8.27
N CYS A 538 -4.48 -30.10 8.50
CA CYS A 538 -4.12 -29.14 7.47
C CYS A 538 -2.72 -29.43 6.89
N GLY A 539 -1.73 -29.64 7.75
CA GLY A 539 -0.36 -30.00 7.34
C GLY A 539 -0.29 -31.28 6.53
N ASP A 540 -1.02 -32.33 6.94
CA ASP A 540 -1.14 -33.61 6.21
C ASP A 540 -1.69 -33.42 4.77
N ARG A 541 -2.34 -32.28 4.48
CA ARG A 541 -2.96 -31.92 3.19
C ARG A 541 -2.24 -30.77 2.46
N GLY A 542 -1.16 -30.25 3.01
CA GLY A 542 -0.48 -29.06 2.48
C GLY A 542 -1.33 -27.78 2.51
N ILE A 543 -2.32 -27.70 3.41
CA ILE A 543 -3.19 -26.54 3.58
C ILE A 543 -2.55 -25.61 4.62
N ALA A 544 -2.35 -24.34 4.27
CA ALA A 544 -1.87 -23.35 5.21
C ALA A 544 -2.92 -23.09 6.30
N SER A 545 -2.50 -22.88 7.54
CA SER A 545 -3.44 -22.64 8.64
C SER A 545 -2.97 -21.55 9.60
N LEU A 546 -3.92 -20.92 10.29
CA LEU A 546 -3.69 -19.83 11.23
C LEU A 546 -4.45 -20.10 12.54
N SER A 547 -3.80 -19.91 13.69
CA SER A 547 -4.45 -19.87 15.01
C SER A 547 -4.10 -18.61 15.78
N PHE A 548 -5.01 -18.18 16.66
CA PHE A 548 -4.78 -17.04 17.56
C PHE A 548 -4.35 -17.50 18.96
N SER A 549 -3.28 -16.90 19.43
CA SER A 549 -2.73 -17.02 20.77
C SER A 549 -2.92 -15.71 21.57
N SER A 550 -2.33 -15.63 22.75
CA SER A 550 -2.48 -14.50 23.67
C SER A 550 -1.13 -14.05 24.22
N ASP A 551 -1.07 -12.80 24.63
CA ASP A 551 -0.07 -12.26 25.55
C ASP A 551 0.00 -12.96 26.92
N LEU A 552 -1.10 -13.57 27.37
CA LEU A 552 -1.16 -14.35 28.62
C LEU A 552 -0.35 -15.67 28.59
N VAL A 553 0.35 -15.96 27.48
CA VAL A 553 1.39 -17.01 27.46
C VAL A 553 2.65 -16.60 28.22
N PHE A 554 2.79 -15.33 28.59
CA PHE A 554 3.96 -14.78 29.29
C PHE A 554 3.68 -14.55 30.79
N ASP A 555 4.74 -14.56 31.61
CA ASP A 555 4.66 -14.43 33.08
C ASP A 555 4.63 -12.99 33.60
N GLY A 556 4.92 -12.04 32.73
CA GLY A 556 4.98 -10.61 33.01
C GLY A 556 6.21 -10.09 33.77
N GLU A 557 7.27 -10.88 33.89
CA GLU A 557 8.44 -10.55 34.72
C GLU A 557 9.61 -9.91 33.94
N LYS A 558 9.57 -9.94 32.60
CA LYS A 558 10.67 -9.45 31.73
C LYS A 558 11.09 -7.99 31.95
N GLY A 559 10.20 -7.13 32.45
CA GLY A 559 10.46 -5.69 32.63
C GLY A 559 10.54 -4.88 31.32
N ALA A 560 10.32 -5.52 30.18
CA ALA A 560 10.25 -4.93 28.84
C ALA A 560 9.21 -5.70 28.00
N PRO A 561 8.71 -5.15 26.88
CA PRO A 561 7.79 -5.88 26.01
C PRO A 561 8.35 -7.22 25.52
N TYR A 562 7.48 -8.22 25.44
CA TYR A 562 7.77 -9.54 24.90
C TYR A 562 7.84 -9.50 23.37
N VAL A 563 8.82 -10.19 22.81
CA VAL A 563 9.06 -10.40 21.38
C VAL A 563 8.84 -11.89 21.06
N GLU A 564 8.74 -12.22 19.77
CA GLU A 564 8.35 -13.55 19.32
C GLU A 564 9.24 -14.69 19.87
N ASP A 565 10.52 -14.41 20.09
CA ASP A 565 11.53 -15.37 20.54
C ASP A 565 11.52 -15.63 22.06
N ASP A 566 10.76 -14.86 22.84
CA ASP A 566 10.69 -15.08 24.29
C ASP A 566 9.92 -16.37 24.62
N ALA A 567 10.38 -17.07 25.66
CA ALA A 567 9.76 -18.30 26.13
C ALA A 567 8.40 -18.03 26.78
N ALA A 568 7.44 -18.92 26.52
CA ALA A 568 6.15 -18.91 27.20
C ALA A 568 6.30 -19.42 28.65
N ALA A 569 5.69 -18.71 29.59
CA ALA A 569 5.62 -19.04 31.01
C ALA A 569 4.25 -18.60 31.58
N PRO A 570 3.14 -19.22 31.17
CA PRO A 570 1.80 -18.77 31.53
C PRO A 570 1.50 -18.91 33.02
N ARG A 571 0.82 -17.90 33.60
CA ARG A 571 0.40 -17.88 35.03
C ARG A 571 -1.02 -18.35 35.30
N ASN A 572 -1.84 -18.51 34.26
CA ASN A 572 -3.25 -18.91 34.38
C ASN A 572 -3.62 -20.02 33.38
N CYS A 573 -4.76 -20.67 33.59
CA CYS A 573 -5.20 -21.80 32.78
C CYS A 573 -5.44 -21.41 31.31
N TYR A 574 -5.95 -20.20 31.05
CA TYR A 574 -6.16 -19.73 29.68
C TYR A 574 -4.84 -19.57 28.92
N GLY A 575 -3.86 -18.93 29.55
CA GLY A 575 -2.49 -18.79 29.05
C GLY A 575 -1.83 -20.16 28.81
N LEU A 576 -1.99 -21.09 29.75
CA LEU A 576 -1.51 -22.47 29.60
C LEU A 576 -2.09 -23.15 28.36
N SER A 577 -3.40 -23.01 28.14
CA SER A 577 -4.07 -23.58 26.97
C SER A 577 -3.53 -23.06 25.64
N LYS A 578 -3.07 -21.80 25.61
CA LYS A 578 -2.46 -21.19 24.43
C LYS A 578 -1.00 -21.61 24.28
N ALA A 579 -0.23 -21.67 25.36
CA ALA A 579 1.14 -22.17 25.32
C ALA A 579 1.21 -23.64 24.85
N GLU A 580 0.33 -24.52 25.37
CA GLU A 580 0.24 -25.92 24.92
C GLU A 580 -0.18 -26.05 23.45
N MET A 581 -1.03 -25.14 22.95
CA MET A 581 -1.35 -25.05 21.52
C MET A 581 -0.11 -24.72 20.69
N GLU A 582 0.65 -23.70 21.09
CA GLU A 582 1.85 -23.26 20.39
C GLU A 582 2.90 -24.37 20.34
N GLU A 583 3.18 -25.00 21.48
CA GLU A 583 4.13 -26.10 21.60
C GLU A 583 3.69 -27.33 20.79
N GLY A 584 2.41 -27.71 20.91
CA GLY A 584 1.86 -28.85 20.18
C GLY A 584 1.89 -28.67 18.67
N ILE A 585 1.65 -27.45 18.17
CA ILE A 585 1.75 -27.12 16.74
C ILE A 585 3.21 -27.11 16.28
N ALA A 586 4.13 -26.57 17.07
CA ALA A 586 5.55 -26.57 16.76
C ALA A 586 6.11 -28.00 16.65
N ALA A 587 5.63 -28.91 17.52
CA ALA A 587 6.02 -30.32 17.53
C ALA A 587 5.59 -31.10 16.26
N LEU A 588 4.66 -30.58 15.45
CA LEU A 588 4.25 -31.21 14.18
C LEU A 588 5.34 -31.12 13.08
N GLY A 589 6.30 -30.21 13.22
CA GLY A 589 7.44 -30.08 12.32
C GLY A 589 7.16 -29.40 10.98
N VAL A 590 8.17 -29.44 10.10
CA VAL A 590 8.32 -28.59 8.90
C VAL A 590 7.27 -28.76 7.77
N PRO A 591 6.58 -29.90 7.54
CA PRO A 591 5.50 -29.90 6.53
C PRO A 591 4.31 -29.02 6.94
N ASN A 592 4.23 -28.62 8.21
CA ASN A 592 3.13 -27.82 8.72
C ASN A 592 3.37 -26.32 8.49
N ARG A 593 2.66 -25.73 7.52
CA ARG A 593 2.63 -24.28 7.29
C ARG A 593 1.58 -23.63 8.19
N HIS A 594 1.92 -23.46 9.46
CA HIS A 594 1.02 -22.89 10.47
C HIS A 594 1.49 -21.52 10.98
N LEU A 595 0.62 -20.53 10.91
CA LEU A 595 0.80 -19.17 11.43
C LEU A 595 0.15 -19.05 12.82
N ILE A 596 0.87 -18.49 13.78
CA ILE A 596 0.37 -18.25 15.14
C ILE A 596 0.40 -16.74 15.38
N ILE A 597 -0.75 -16.14 15.65
CA ILE A 597 -0.85 -14.72 15.97
C ILE A 597 -1.01 -14.55 17.49
N ARG A 598 0.02 -14.08 18.18
CA ARG A 598 -0.06 -13.59 19.56
C ARG A 598 -0.49 -12.14 19.55
N THR A 599 -1.38 -11.80 20.45
CA THR A 599 -2.04 -10.49 20.50
C THR A 599 -2.59 -10.27 21.91
N ALA A 600 -2.94 -9.02 22.23
CA ALA A 600 -3.38 -8.63 23.56
C ALA A 600 -4.59 -7.69 23.51
N ALA A 601 -5.40 -7.73 24.58
CA ALA A 601 -6.43 -6.72 24.90
C ALA A 601 -7.23 -6.24 23.67
N PHE A 602 -7.98 -7.16 23.05
CA PHE A 602 -8.78 -6.83 21.88
C PHE A 602 -9.79 -5.72 22.15
N PHE A 603 -9.98 -4.84 21.18
CA PHE A 603 -11.13 -3.95 21.12
C PHE A 603 -11.76 -3.91 19.73
N SER A 604 -13.09 -3.85 19.72
CA SER A 604 -13.90 -3.86 18.50
C SER A 604 -15.24 -3.19 18.76
N PRO A 605 -15.75 -2.38 17.81
CA PRO A 605 -17.08 -1.77 17.92
C PRO A 605 -18.20 -2.79 17.66
N HIS A 606 -17.87 -4.01 17.24
CA HIS A 606 -18.82 -5.06 16.86
C HIS A 606 -18.96 -6.17 17.92
N ASP A 607 -18.50 -5.90 19.14
CA ASP A 607 -18.57 -6.81 20.27
C ASP A 607 -19.10 -6.07 21.51
N ASP A 608 -20.37 -6.32 21.83
CA ASP A 608 -21.08 -5.63 22.91
C ASP A 608 -20.51 -5.89 24.31
N HIS A 609 -19.75 -6.98 24.46
CA HIS A 609 -19.11 -7.37 25.73
C HIS A 609 -17.67 -6.87 25.82
N ASN A 610 -17.20 -6.13 24.81
CA ASN A 610 -15.84 -5.61 24.78
C ASN A 610 -15.63 -4.48 25.81
N PHE A 611 -14.46 -4.46 26.46
CA PHE A 611 -14.10 -3.43 27.43
C PHE A 611 -14.25 -2.01 26.88
N ALA A 612 -13.78 -1.74 25.66
CA ALA A 612 -13.85 -0.40 25.09
C ALA A 612 -15.31 0.07 24.86
N VAL A 613 -16.18 -0.86 24.46
CA VAL A 613 -17.62 -0.59 24.31
C VAL A 613 -18.27 -0.35 25.68
N ALA A 614 -17.91 -1.13 26.69
CA ALA A 614 -18.37 -0.92 28.06
C ALA A 614 -17.96 0.45 28.61
N VAL A 615 -16.72 0.88 28.32
CA VAL A 615 -16.23 2.21 28.69
C VAL A 615 -17.08 3.30 28.07
N VAL A 616 -17.26 3.30 26.75
CA VAL A 616 -18.07 4.34 26.08
C VAL A 616 -19.51 4.36 26.61
N ARG A 617 -20.13 3.19 26.78
CA ARG A 617 -21.50 3.09 27.30
C ARG A 617 -21.67 3.61 28.72
N ALA A 618 -20.72 3.33 29.60
CA ALA A 618 -20.79 3.84 30.97
C ALA A 618 -20.56 5.36 31.00
N LEU A 619 -19.63 5.88 30.19
CA LEU A 619 -19.39 7.31 30.09
C LEU A 619 -20.58 8.07 29.51
N SER A 620 -21.29 7.53 28.52
CA SER A 620 -22.51 8.14 27.98
C SER A 620 -23.65 8.20 29.01
N ARG A 621 -23.63 7.32 30.02
CA ARG A 621 -24.55 7.35 31.18
C ARG A 621 -24.03 8.19 32.36
N GLY A 622 -22.87 8.84 32.23
CA GLY A 622 -22.24 9.57 33.32
C GLY A 622 -21.74 8.67 34.48
N GLU A 623 -21.52 7.38 34.24
CA GLU A 623 -21.05 6.44 35.26
C GLU A 623 -19.52 6.51 35.41
N THR A 624 -19.03 6.11 36.59
CA THR A 624 -17.58 5.92 36.84
C THR A 624 -17.20 4.47 36.54
N ILE A 625 -16.09 4.27 35.83
CA ILE A 625 -15.58 2.95 35.50
C ILE A 625 -14.30 2.69 36.30
N LEU A 626 -14.21 1.52 36.91
CA LEU A 626 -12.98 1.02 37.52
C LEU A 626 -12.16 0.27 36.47
N ALA A 627 -10.87 0.56 36.38
CA ALA A 627 -9.96 -0.11 35.46
C ALA A 627 -8.62 -0.37 36.13
N ALA A 628 -7.99 -1.51 35.81
CA ALA A 628 -6.70 -1.88 36.39
C ALA A 628 -5.62 -0.87 36.01
N GLU A 629 -4.91 -0.34 37.00
CA GLU A 629 -3.78 0.59 36.80
C GLU A 629 -2.41 -0.12 36.84
N ASP A 630 -2.38 -1.35 37.36
CA ASP A 630 -1.19 -2.17 37.61
C ASP A 630 -1.03 -3.36 36.64
N LEU A 631 -1.88 -3.43 35.60
CA LEU A 631 -1.75 -4.41 34.51
C LEU A 631 -1.47 -3.69 33.19
N ILE A 632 -0.26 -3.88 32.67
CA ILE A 632 0.21 -3.29 31.41
C ILE A 632 -0.02 -4.28 30.26
N VAL A 633 -0.71 -3.81 29.22
CA VAL A 633 -1.05 -4.56 28.01
C VAL A 633 -0.76 -3.72 26.77
N THR A 634 -0.88 -4.34 25.59
CA THR A 634 -0.78 -3.66 24.28
C THR A 634 -2.08 -3.80 23.50
N PRO A 635 -3.02 -2.85 23.61
CA PRO A 635 -4.35 -2.96 23.01
C PRO A 635 -4.32 -3.21 21.50
N THR A 636 -5.28 -4.03 21.04
CA THR A 636 -5.32 -4.46 19.64
C THR A 636 -6.70 -4.30 19.01
N TYR A 637 -6.78 -3.48 17.97
CA TYR A 637 -8.00 -3.25 17.22
C TYR A 637 -8.27 -4.41 16.26
N VAL A 638 -9.39 -5.11 16.49
CA VAL A 638 -9.72 -6.36 15.80
C VAL A 638 -9.74 -6.22 14.26
N PRO A 639 -10.28 -5.15 13.65
CA PRO A 639 -10.18 -4.97 12.20
C PRO A 639 -8.75 -4.87 11.67
N HIS A 640 -7.83 -4.18 12.36
CA HIS A 640 -6.42 -4.10 11.95
C HIS A 640 -5.72 -5.45 12.09
N LEU A 641 -5.97 -6.15 13.20
CA LEU A 641 -5.46 -7.49 13.45
C LEU A 641 -5.87 -8.46 12.34
N VAL A 642 -7.16 -8.51 12.01
CA VAL A 642 -7.70 -9.44 11.01
C VAL A 642 -7.16 -9.13 9.62
N ALA A 643 -7.09 -7.84 9.24
CA ALA A 643 -6.54 -7.44 7.94
C ALA A 643 -5.10 -7.93 7.76
N THR A 644 -4.25 -7.69 8.77
CA THR A 644 -2.83 -8.07 8.74
C THR A 644 -2.64 -9.59 8.89
N SER A 645 -3.47 -10.26 9.70
CA SER A 645 -3.46 -11.73 9.82
C SER A 645 -3.75 -12.41 8.48
N LEU A 646 -4.68 -11.87 7.70
CA LEU A 646 -4.95 -12.33 6.34
C LEU A 646 -3.76 -12.09 5.41
N ASP A 647 -3.14 -10.91 5.45
CA ASP A 647 -1.98 -10.60 4.61
C ASP A 647 -0.80 -11.54 4.90
N LEU A 648 -0.51 -11.83 6.18
CA LEU A 648 0.52 -12.80 6.58
C LEU A 648 0.18 -14.23 6.16
N LEU A 649 -1.09 -14.64 6.25
CA LEU A 649 -1.53 -15.95 5.78
C LEU A 649 -1.40 -16.08 4.26
N ILE A 650 -1.72 -15.01 3.51
CA ILE A 650 -1.59 -14.96 2.05
C ILE A 650 -0.10 -14.96 1.64
N ASP A 651 0.73 -14.22 2.37
CA ASP A 651 2.19 -14.23 2.21
C ASP A 651 2.82 -15.59 2.53
N GLY A 652 2.08 -16.44 3.26
CA GLY A 652 2.48 -17.81 3.58
C GLY A 652 3.41 -17.90 4.78
N GLU A 653 3.33 -16.92 5.67
CA GLU A 653 4.11 -16.84 6.92
C GLU A 653 3.74 -17.95 7.90
N VAL A 654 4.69 -18.26 8.78
CA VAL A 654 4.58 -19.36 9.75
C VAL A 654 5.18 -18.99 11.11
N GLY A 655 4.84 -19.79 12.12
CA GLY A 655 5.31 -19.61 13.50
C GLY A 655 4.64 -18.43 14.20
N PRO A 656 5.14 -18.05 15.40
CA PRO A 656 4.59 -16.96 16.18
C PRO A 656 4.88 -15.59 15.57
N TRP A 657 3.87 -14.72 15.62
CA TRP A 657 3.90 -13.31 15.22
C TRP A 657 3.16 -12.49 16.27
N HIS A 658 3.73 -11.36 16.69
CA HIS A 658 3.07 -10.43 17.60
C HIS A 658 2.36 -9.35 16.79
N LEU A 659 1.02 -9.26 16.89
CA LEU A 659 0.24 -8.21 16.22
C LEU A 659 -0.53 -7.39 17.25
N THR A 660 -0.11 -6.14 17.45
CA THR A 660 -0.76 -5.15 18.35
C THR A 660 -0.64 -3.75 17.75
N ASN A 661 -1.36 -2.76 18.30
CA ASN A 661 -1.20 -1.35 17.87
C ASN A 661 0.02 -0.65 18.52
N GLY A 662 0.98 -1.43 19.04
CA GLY A 662 2.36 -1.04 19.34
C GLY A 662 2.61 -0.32 20.66
N GLU A 663 1.56 0.18 21.33
CA GLU A 663 1.71 0.97 22.55
C GLU A 663 1.38 0.15 23.80
N ALA A 664 2.26 0.18 24.80
CA ALA A 664 2.10 -0.48 26.09
C ALA A 664 1.53 0.49 27.13
N LEU A 665 0.42 0.13 27.77
CA LEU A 665 -0.25 0.98 28.75
C LEU A 665 -1.14 0.17 29.70
N SER A 666 -1.52 0.79 30.83
CA SER A 666 -2.49 0.19 31.75
C SER A 666 -3.90 0.16 31.16
N TRP A 667 -4.77 -0.73 31.65
CA TRP A 667 -6.19 -0.72 31.29
C TRP A 667 -6.87 0.61 31.63
N ALA A 668 -6.47 1.26 32.72
CA ALA A 668 -6.96 2.58 33.10
C ALA A 668 -6.55 3.66 32.08
N ASP A 669 -5.29 3.67 31.64
CA ASP A 669 -4.84 4.61 30.61
C ASP A 669 -5.52 4.34 29.26
N PHE A 670 -5.82 3.07 28.97
CA PHE A 670 -6.50 2.70 27.73
C PHE A 670 -7.92 3.24 27.73
N ALA A 671 -8.65 3.05 28.83
CA ALA A 671 -9.98 3.63 29.03
C ALA A 671 -9.98 5.16 28.95
N ARG A 672 -8.97 5.84 29.50
CA ARG A 672 -8.83 7.30 29.38
C ARG A 672 -8.65 7.74 27.92
N ARG A 673 -7.86 7.01 27.13
CA ARG A 673 -7.69 7.29 25.69
C ARG A 673 -8.96 7.10 24.89
N ILE A 674 -9.70 6.03 25.18
CA ILE A 674 -11.02 5.80 24.60
C ILE A 674 -11.96 6.96 24.95
N ALA A 675 -12.01 7.35 26.23
CA ALA A 675 -12.84 8.47 26.71
C ALA A 675 -12.52 9.75 25.92
N MET A 676 -11.25 10.18 25.91
CA MET A 676 -10.82 11.40 25.23
C MET A 676 -11.16 11.42 23.74
N ARG A 677 -11.04 10.28 23.04
CA ARG A 677 -11.27 10.20 21.59
C ARG A 677 -12.75 9.98 21.21
N CYS A 678 -13.53 9.38 22.10
CA CYS A 678 -14.96 9.15 21.87
C CYS A 678 -15.85 10.25 22.47
N GLY A 679 -15.26 11.32 23.00
CA GLY A 679 -16.00 12.46 23.58
C GLY A 679 -16.46 12.27 25.02
N GLY A 680 -16.01 11.23 25.73
CA GLY A 680 -16.34 11.00 27.14
C GLY A 680 -15.37 11.70 28.11
N ASP A 681 -15.82 11.89 29.36
CA ASP A 681 -15.03 12.51 30.43
C ASP A 681 -13.97 11.53 31.02
N PRO A 682 -12.66 11.74 30.78
CA PRO A 682 -11.63 10.84 31.28
C PRO A 682 -11.48 10.87 32.81
N SER A 683 -12.00 11.88 33.52
CA SER A 683 -11.96 11.95 34.98
C SER A 683 -12.85 10.90 35.66
N ARG A 684 -13.82 10.34 34.91
CA ARG A 684 -14.68 9.23 35.35
C ARG A 684 -14.01 7.85 35.23
N ILE A 685 -12.76 7.79 34.78
CA ILE A 685 -11.96 6.56 34.79
C ILE A 685 -11.12 6.52 36.07
N ARG A 686 -11.50 5.63 36.99
CA ARG A 686 -10.77 5.41 38.25
C ARG A 686 -9.83 4.21 38.12
N GLY A 687 -8.53 4.50 38.14
CA GLY A 687 -7.50 3.47 38.29
C GLY A 687 -7.62 2.79 39.65
N VAL A 688 -7.52 1.46 39.66
CA VAL A 688 -7.50 0.64 40.88
C VAL A 688 -6.52 -0.53 40.72
N PRO A 689 -5.94 -1.05 41.80
CA PRO A 689 -5.18 -2.30 41.74
C PRO A 689 -6.07 -3.46 41.27
N HIS A 690 -5.62 -4.29 40.34
CA HIS A 690 -6.44 -5.34 39.72
C HIS A 690 -7.05 -6.32 40.73
N ARG A 691 -6.39 -6.56 41.87
CA ARG A 691 -6.90 -7.39 42.97
C ARG A 691 -8.25 -6.92 43.53
N THR A 692 -8.64 -5.66 43.31
CA THR A 692 -9.94 -5.14 43.74
C THR A 692 -11.06 -5.37 42.71
N LEU A 693 -10.75 -5.90 41.52
CA LEU A 693 -11.70 -6.12 40.43
C LEU A 693 -12.40 -7.49 40.50
N GLY A 694 -12.06 -8.32 41.48
CA GLY A 694 -12.74 -9.61 41.72
C GLY A 694 -12.45 -10.69 40.67
N TRP A 695 -11.38 -10.54 39.89
CA TRP A 695 -10.94 -11.54 38.92
C TRP A 695 -10.38 -12.79 39.59
N VAL A 696 -10.67 -13.96 39.02
CA VAL A 696 -10.28 -15.27 39.56
C VAL A 696 -8.92 -15.70 39.04
N ALA A 697 -8.69 -15.53 37.74
CA ALA A 697 -7.44 -15.91 37.10
C ALA A 697 -6.33 -14.92 37.44
N GLU A 698 -5.14 -15.44 37.78
CA GLU A 698 -3.94 -14.64 37.94
C GLU A 698 -3.60 -13.93 36.63
N ARG A 699 -3.45 -12.61 36.68
CA ARG A 699 -3.10 -11.78 35.52
C ARG A 699 -1.70 -11.22 35.73
N PRO A 700 -0.74 -11.55 34.86
CA PRO A 700 0.61 -10.99 34.93
C PRO A 700 0.60 -9.46 34.86
N ALA A 701 1.49 -8.82 35.62
CA ALA A 701 1.52 -7.36 35.73
C ALA A 701 1.88 -6.65 34.41
N ASN A 702 2.66 -7.28 33.52
CA ASN A 702 3.06 -6.66 32.27
C ASN A 702 3.22 -7.68 31.14
N THR A 703 2.23 -7.79 30.27
CA THR A 703 2.25 -8.70 29.10
C THR A 703 2.42 -7.96 27.78
N ALA A 704 2.95 -6.74 27.80
CA ALA A 704 3.11 -5.93 26.60
C ALA A 704 3.85 -6.69 25.49
N LEU A 705 3.36 -6.62 24.25
CA LEU A 705 3.97 -7.25 23.09
C LEU A 705 4.64 -6.22 22.16
N ALA A 706 5.82 -6.56 21.67
CA ALA A 706 6.48 -5.93 20.53
C ALA A 706 6.77 -6.97 19.44
N SER A 707 6.86 -6.54 18.19
CA SER A 707 7.21 -7.42 17.06
C SER A 707 8.62 -7.12 16.56
N ARG A 708 9.42 -8.16 16.37
CA ARG A 708 10.69 -8.10 15.61
C ARG A 708 10.52 -8.52 14.15
N ARG A 709 9.35 -9.05 13.79
CA ARG A 709 9.08 -9.63 12.47
C ARG A 709 8.45 -8.63 11.48
N GLY A 710 8.11 -7.42 11.93
CA GLY A 710 7.55 -6.36 11.08
C GLY A 710 6.03 -6.44 10.99
N ALA A 711 5.46 -6.07 9.84
CA ALA A 711 4.03 -5.97 9.55
C ALA A 711 3.26 -5.10 10.58
N PRO A 712 3.67 -3.84 10.78
CA PRO A 712 3.10 -2.99 11.82
C PRO A 712 1.62 -2.72 11.56
N LEU A 713 0.79 -2.87 12.60
CA LEU A 713 -0.56 -2.31 12.57
C LEU A 713 -0.48 -0.78 12.62
N HIS A 714 -1.57 -0.09 12.26
CA HIS A 714 -1.67 1.35 12.52
C HIS A 714 -1.48 1.66 14.01
N SER A 715 -1.06 2.90 14.31
CA SER A 715 -0.88 3.37 15.69
C SER A 715 -2.16 3.18 16.52
N LEU A 716 -2.00 3.05 17.84
CA LEU A 716 -3.15 2.95 18.75
C LEU A 716 -4.08 4.16 18.63
N ALA A 717 -3.54 5.38 18.42
CA ALA A 717 -4.34 6.58 18.20
C ALA A 717 -5.26 6.42 16.98
N THR A 718 -4.70 6.06 15.83
CA THR A 718 -5.46 5.80 14.59
C THR A 718 -6.49 4.69 14.80
N ALA A 719 -6.13 3.65 15.55
CA ALA A 719 -7.01 2.53 15.82
C ALA A 719 -8.21 2.91 16.71
N ILE A 720 -8.01 3.81 17.68
CA ILE A 720 -9.09 4.38 18.49
C ILE A 720 -9.97 5.33 17.65
N ASP A 721 -9.38 6.13 16.77
CA ASP A 721 -10.15 6.99 15.85
C ASP A 721 -11.04 6.15 14.93
N HIS A 722 -10.51 5.05 14.40
CA HIS A 722 -11.31 4.08 13.63
C HIS A 722 -12.39 3.43 14.49
N PHE A 723 -12.09 3.03 15.72
CA PHE A 723 -13.10 2.49 16.64
C PHE A 723 -14.24 3.50 16.86
N ALA A 724 -13.92 4.75 17.17
CA ALA A 724 -14.90 5.81 17.40
C ALA A 724 -15.80 6.06 16.18
N ALA A 725 -15.22 6.06 14.97
CA ALA A 725 -15.96 6.26 13.73
C ALA A 725 -16.96 5.13 13.41
N HIS A 726 -16.77 3.94 13.99
CA HIS A 726 -17.62 2.77 13.77
C HIS A 726 -18.59 2.51 14.93
N LEU A 727 -18.60 3.35 15.97
CA LEU A 727 -19.61 3.27 17.02
C LEU A 727 -20.99 3.67 16.48
N PRO A 728 -22.07 3.04 16.94
CA PRO A 728 -23.43 3.46 16.59
C PRO A 728 -23.63 4.96 16.92
N GLY A 729 -24.26 5.72 16.01
CA GLY A 729 -24.44 7.17 16.15
C GLY A 729 -25.21 7.62 17.40
N GLU A 730 -25.99 6.73 18.03
CA GLU A 730 -26.65 6.97 19.32
C GLU A 730 -25.65 7.02 20.49
N MET A 731 -24.56 6.23 20.43
CA MET A 731 -23.54 6.19 21.48
C MET A 731 -22.61 7.42 21.48
N VAL A 732 -22.52 8.14 20.37
CA VAL A 732 -21.64 9.32 20.21
C VAL A 732 -22.38 10.62 20.53
N ARG A 733 -23.71 10.67 20.32
CA ARG A 733 -24.52 11.89 20.52
C ARG A 733 -24.97 12.14 21.96
N GLU A 734 -24.87 11.15 22.84
CA GLU A 734 -25.20 11.31 24.27
C GLU A 734 -23.99 11.74 25.12
N ALA A 735 -22.78 11.79 24.55
CA ALA A 735 -21.54 12.16 25.25
C ALA A 735 -21.04 13.59 24.97
N ALA A 736 -21.63 14.30 23.99
CA ALA A 736 -21.32 15.69 23.65
C ALA A 736 -22.44 16.61 24.15
#